data_AF-A0A7I4BIY1-F1
#
_entry.id   AF-A0A7I4BIY1-F1
#
_cell.length_a   1.000
_cell.length_b   1.000
_cell.length_c   1.000
_cell.angle_alpha   90.00
_cell.angle_beta   90.00
_cell.angle_gamma   90.00
#
_symmetry.space_group_name_H-M   'P 1'
#
loop_
_entity.id
_entity.type
_entity.pdbx_description
1 polymer ?
#
loop_
_entity_poly.entity_id
_entity_poly.type
_entity_poly.pdbx_seq_one_letter_code
_entity_poly.pdbx_strand_id
1 'polypeptide(L)'
;MADLAQDVDDEAGEETLVFTLHLDKPLSSQVSHIHKLNNPHSHLHTNGSIAAILSSSFFPIASQVEKAAWNPDKDLLAMVTRDHQIIVHRLNWQRLWAISPEMTVTSLCWRPDGKALAVGHDDGSIAIHDVENGDVLRQQTTHDAPVECLYWAMEGHQSVGHEDDVFCYEDRTPRFFPSPPHAPPLPGTVSSFDMSGVLGHAAEDQTYANRKNVLRAIHERLYILCSGDRNGTICLSAFGVFPIGKLDIRDLSINGMTSDYNIVAKPIYRLLDASVQQVALSKDLRNMTVICSGVQSVASLHVMAGAESRATGLYAISIDTSLLGDRRKELRQVALQASKVEELLEVVEATVMVMRKHWSDAISSFENKFRTFSTLLTEHGSHVKPRDEFLSLLACGSASAALHQFLAASLGEAGLKRLAKSIDTAGRELHNLIAEHLQPAAELISFIIGELRGLSRWRSRLRRIGLHETLLEQAMENAGMLLIQVERLLRIVSDTNGQFRLFFVWLTKSLRQLNGDTGPQASQLPAIDSAGVADFLRTHFEKDPIGPHLAPASDELTMDVNVEEQARMEELAIMGGFADTKFLTRTLSSQVHRLRASCQEAFQMPVKEVSPNLRPRCMLLLLSPLPSLPPPSTVPLSLTYFETDSGSKMKDILLEDYICLRVQDDTNSTDQSSVIILRSFAVSGHCAPGGKGLEVFALQLEKTLHCIDLALYKQKQVILLVSEKDPEDTGKIVQTYLMMLQLEDLEFVALSSTSTHMSRVSLLHLCSNLGAVTVVGLNSGKVRAIQQVDAVPPLAVSASRGLACVFAGQRRALLYDLEEDEEDKDDDDME
;
A
#
# COMPACT_ATOMS: atom_id res chain seq x y z
N MET A 1 4.45 -16.68 65.43
CA MET A 1 3.81 -15.75 66.39
C MET A 1 3.41 -14.54 65.58
N ALA A 2 2.20 -14.52 65.01
CA ALA A 2 0.91 -14.26 65.66
C ALA A 2 0.74 -12.78 66.05
N ASP A 3 -0.15 -12.15 65.27
CA ASP A 3 -1.21 -11.20 65.65
C ASP A 3 -0.99 -9.69 65.92
N LEU A 4 -2.09 -9.01 65.56
CA LEU A 4 -2.64 -7.68 65.93
C LEU A 4 -2.31 -6.55 64.93
N ALA A 5 -3.21 -6.13 64.02
CA ALA A 5 -4.56 -5.57 64.14
C ALA A 5 -4.61 -4.17 64.77
N GLN A 6 -4.96 -3.16 63.96
CA GLN A 6 -5.66 -1.94 64.40
C GLN A 6 -6.32 -1.23 63.21
N ASP A 7 -7.65 -1.20 63.24
CA ASP A 7 -8.55 -0.33 62.48
C ASP A 7 -8.48 1.11 63.00
N VAL A 8 -8.59 2.11 62.11
CA VAL A 8 -9.31 3.39 62.33
C VAL A 8 -9.80 3.92 60.97
N ASP A 9 -11.11 4.18 60.90
CA ASP A 9 -11.86 4.86 59.84
C ASP A 9 -11.42 6.32 59.62
N ASP A 10 -11.54 6.84 58.40
CA ASP A 10 -11.82 8.26 58.18
C ASP A 10 -12.51 8.50 56.81
N GLU A 11 -13.67 9.15 56.88
CA GLU A 11 -14.53 9.62 55.79
C GLU A 11 -14.03 10.96 55.19
N ALA A 12 -14.10 11.09 53.86
CA ALA A 12 -14.38 12.32 53.07
C ALA A 12 -14.24 11.94 51.58
N GLY A 13 -15.20 12.07 50.67
CA GLY A 13 -16.05 13.22 50.39
C GLY A 13 -15.77 13.66 48.94
N GLU A 14 -16.28 12.92 47.95
CA GLU A 14 -16.14 13.26 46.52
C GLU A 14 -17.26 14.22 46.07
N GLU A 15 -16.90 15.46 45.79
CA GLU A 15 -17.75 16.45 45.11
C GLU A 15 -17.83 16.15 43.61
N THR A 16 -18.98 15.70 43.14
CA THR A 16 -19.31 15.58 41.72
C THR A 16 -19.92 16.90 41.22
N LEU A 17 -19.16 17.66 40.43
CA LEU A 17 -19.65 18.84 39.72
C LEU A 17 -20.50 18.41 38.51
N VAL A 18 -21.80 18.63 38.63
CA VAL A 18 -22.79 18.46 37.57
C VAL A 18 -22.75 19.68 36.64
N PHE A 19 -22.37 19.48 35.37
CA PHE A 19 -22.66 20.44 34.30
C PHE A 19 -23.95 20.03 33.59
N THR A 20 -25.01 20.80 33.83
CA THR A 20 -26.26 20.78 33.08
C THR A 20 -26.10 21.51 31.73
N LEU A 21 -26.26 20.79 30.63
CA LEU A 21 -26.64 21.37 29.34
C LEU A 21 -28.03 20.84 28.96
N HIS A 22 -28.98 21.76 28.87
CA HIS A 22 -30.35 21.56 28.42
C HIS A 22 -30.38 21.10 26.96
N LEU A 23 -31.02 19.95 26.71
CA LEU A 23 -31.62 19.62 25.41
C LEU A 23 -33.06 19.18 25.68
N ASP A 24 -33.99 19.93 25.11
CA ASP A 24 -35.42 19.67 25.14
C ASP A 24 -35.76 18.30 24.52
N LYS A 25 -36.64 17.57 25.21
CA LYS A 25 -37.37 16.37 24.77
C LYS A 25 -38.72 16.78 24.14
N PRO A 26 -39.60 15.86 23.68
CA PRO A 26 -39.45 14.81 22.65
C PRO A 26 -40.75 14.70 21.79
N LEU A 27 -40.84 13.72 20.87
CA LEU A 27 -42.06 12.98 20.49
C LEU A 27 -41.57 11.65 19.86
N SER A 28 -41.50 10.53 20.61
CA SER A 28 -42.46 9.41 20.67
C SER A 28 -42.80 8.82 19.30
N SER A 29 -42.76 7.52 18.98
CA SER A 29 -42.81 6.24 19.71
C SER A 29 -42.63 5.17 18.60
N GLN A 30 -41.90 4.07 18.68
CA GLN A 30 -42.00 2.94 19.60
C GLN A 30 -40.74 2.07 19.39
N VAL A 31 -39.91 1.89 20.41
CA VAL A 31 -39.02 0.72 20.55
C VAL A 31 -38.99 0.41 22.04
N SER A 32 -39.84 -0.50 22.48
CA SER A 32 -39.78 -1.06 23.83
C SER A 32 -39.57 -2.56 23.68
N HIS A 33 -38.33 -3.00 23.89
CA HIS A 33 -37.95 -4.21 24.63
C HIS A 33 -36.48 -4.59 24.38
N ILE A 34 -35.53 -3.78 24.84
CA ILE A 34 -34.16 -4.25 25.13
C ILE A 34 -33.67 -3.56 26.40
N HIS A 35 -34.06 -4.09 27.56
CA HIS A 35 -33.39 -3.82 28.82
C HIS A 35 -33.43 -5.09 29.66
N LYS A 36 -32.37 -5.90 29.53
CA LYS A 36 -31.77 -6.74 30.56
C LYS A 36 -30.72 -7.62 29.88
N LEU A 37 -29.45 -7.38 30.19
CA LEU A 37 -28.36 -8.36 30.30
C LEU A 37 -27.07 -7.56 30.59
N ASN A 38 -26.98 -7.01 31.80
CA ASN A 38 -25.69 -6.64 32.40
C ASN A 38 -25.48 -7.61 33.57
N ASN A 39 -24.70 -8.65 33.33
CA ASN A 39 -24.09 -9.44 34.39
C ASN A 39 -22.70 -9.87 33.92
N PRO A 40 -21.61 -9.38 34.54
CA PRO A 40 -20.27 -9.85 34.20
C PRO A 40 -20.05 -11.13 35.00
N HIS A 41 -19.82 -12.24 34.29
CA HIS A 41 -19.30 -13.55 34.74
C HIS A 41 -20.13 -14.72 34.19
N SER A 42 -20.01 -14.97 32.89
CA SER A 42 -20.22 -16.31 32.32
C SER A 42 -19.54 -16.42 30.95
N HIS A 43 -18.48 -17.22 30.87
CA HIS A 43 -17.95 -17.72 29.61
C HIS A 43 -18.92 -18.79 29.06
N LEU A 44 -19.89 -18.42 28.22
CA LEU A 44 -20.65 -19.37 27.38
C LEU A 44 -21.28 -18.67 26.16
N HIS A 45 -21.01 -19.25 24.98
CA HIS A 45 -21.68 -19.12 23.66
C HIS A 45 -21.86 -17.74 23.00
N THR A 46 -20.95 -17.41 22.09
CA THR A 46 -21.02 -16.26 21.16
C THR A 46 -21.97 -16.45 19.97
N ASN A 47 -22.45 -17.68 19.70
CA ASN A 47 -23.24 -17.96 18.49
C ASN A 47 -24.67 -17.38 18.56
N GLY A 48 -25.31 -17.35 19.74
CA GLY A 48 -26.69 -16.88 19.88
C GLY A 48 -26.90 -15.37 19.62
N SER A 49 -25.84 -14.55 19.71
CA SER A 49 -25.94 -13.10 19.50
C SER A 49 -25.73 -12.69 18.04
N ILE A 50 -25.11 -13.55 17.23
CA ILE A 50 -24.89 -13.34 15.79
C ILE A 50 -26.16 -13.74 15.04
N ALA A 51 -26.75 -14.90 15.37
CA ALA A 51 -28.03 -15.37 14.81
C ALA A 51 -29.16 -14.33 14.96
N ALA A 52 -29.24 -13.64 16.11
CA ALA A 52 -30.26 -12.61 16.36
C ALA A 52 -30.09 -11.34 15.52
N ILE A 53 -28.86 -11.01 15.11
CA ILE A 53 -28.61 -9.90 14.16
C ILE A 53 -28.97 -10.39 12.75
N LEU A 54 -28.56 -11.60 12.37
CA LEU A 54 -28.71 -12.12 11.01
C LEU A 54 -30.14 -12.58 10.66
N SER A 55 -31.02 -12.87 11.64
CA SER A 55 -32.34 -13.46 11.36
C SER A 55 -33.40 -12.51 10.78
N SER A 56 -33.19 -11.19 10.77
CA SER A 56 -34.17 -10.25 10.17
C SER A 56 -33.68 -8.79 10.01
N SER A 57 -32.38 -8.51 9.99
CA SER A 57 -31.89 -7.11 9.97
C SER A 57 -31.71 -6.57 8.56
N PHE A 58 -32.55 -5.59 8.19
CA PHE A 58 -32.33 -4.77 7.01
C PHE A 58 -31.43 -3.60 7.36
N PHE A 59 -30.42 -3.35 6.54
CA PHE A 59 -29.54 -2.20 6.74
C PHE A 59 -29.64 -1.19 5.60
N PRO A 60 -30.03 0.07 5.90
CA PRO A 60 -30.11 1.11 4.89
C PRO A 60 -28.71 1.54 4.44
N ILE A 61 -28.57 1.79 3.14
CA ILE A 61 -27.35 2.28 2.50
C ILE A 61 -27.65 3.65 1.87
N ALA A 62 -26.71 4.58 1.99
CA ALA A 62 -26.89 5.93 1.46
C ALA A 62 -26.99 5.97 -0.07
N SER A 63 -26.24 5.10 -0.76
CA SER A 63 -26.08 5.06 -2.21
C SER A 63 -25.94 3.62 -2.70
N GLN A 64 -26.08 3.41 -4.01
CA GLN A 64 -25.97 2.07 -4.59
C GLN A 64 -24.52 1.58 -4.50
N VAL A 65 -24.32 0.31 -4.15
CA VAL A 65 -23.00 -0.31 -4.03
C VAL A 65 -22.57 -0.87 -5.37
N GLU A 66 -21.35 -0.55 -5.81
CA GLU A 66 -20.78 -1.06 -7.07
C GLU A 66 -19.81 -2.22 -6.86
N LYS A 67 -19.10 -2.21 -5.73
CA LYS A 67 -18.17 -3.28 -5.31
C LYS A 67 -18.32 -3.53 -3.82
N ALA A 68 -18.22 -4.79 -3.42
CA ALA A 68 -18.19 -5.18 -2.02
C ALA A 68 -17.29 -6.40 -1.82
N ALA A 69 -16.55 -6.42 -0.71
CA ALA A 69 -15.71 -7.56 -0.35
C ALA A 69 -15.62 -7.70 1.17
N TRP A 70 -15.67 -8.94 1.64
CA TRP A 70 -15.44 -9.28 3.04
C TRP A 70 -13.95 -9.33 3.36
N ASN A 71 -13.61 -8.89 4.56
CA ASN A 71 -12.29 -9.10 5.14
C ASN A 71 -12.10 -10.61 5.41
N PRO A 72 -10.93 -11.17 5.06
CA PRO A 72 -10.68 -12.61 5.17
C PRO A 72 -10.49 -13.10 6.61
N ASP A 73 -10.15 -12.21 7.55
CA ASP A 73 -9.84 -12.57 8.94
C ASP A 73 -10.89 -12.04 9.94
N LYS A 74 -11.36 -10.81 9.71
CA LYS A 74 -12.27 -10.07 10.60
C LYS A 74 -13.69 -9.96 10.04
N ASP A 75 -14.64 -9.67 10.91
CA ASP A 75 -16.06 -9.42 10.57
C ASP A 75 -16.29 -8.01 9.98
N LEU A 76 -15.56 -7.70 8.91
CA LEU A 76 -15.59 -6.40 8.25
C LEU A 76 -16.00 -6.54 6.78
N LEU A 77 -16.92 -5.69 6.35
CA LEU A 77 -17.36 -5.57 4.96
C LEU A 77 -16.91 -4.21 4.40
N ALA A 78 -16.07 -4.24 3.37
CA ALA A 78 -15.76 -3.04 2.59
C ALA A 78 -16.74 -2.92 1.42
N MET A 79 -17.24 -1.71 1.21
CA MET A 79 -18.14 -1.36 0.13
C MET A 79 -17.65 -0.11 -0.58
N VAL A 80 -17.81 -0.08 -1.89
CA VAL A 80 -17.61 1.10 -2.73
C VAL A 80 -18.98 1.52 -3.25
N THR A 81 -19.39 2.74 -2.92
CA THR A 81 -20.65 3.31 -3.41
C THR A 81 -20.48 3.89 -4.80
N ARG A 82 -21.60 4.13 -5.50
CA ARG A 82 -21.63 4.86 -6.78
C ARG A 82 -21.05 6.27 -6.68
N ASP A 83 -21.08 6.87 -5.49
CA ASP A 83 -20.46 8.17 -5.24
C ASP A 83 -18.94 8.05 -4.97
N HIS A 84 -18.35 6.90 -5.31
CA HIS A 84 -16.94 6.54 -5.14
C HIS A 84 -16.43 6.58 -3.70
N GLN A 85 -17.33 6.54 -2.71
CA GLN A 85 -16.94 6.49 -1.30
C GLN A 85 -16.60 5.06 -0.91
N ILE A 86 -15.50 4.89 -0.18
CA ILE A 86 -15.12 3.63 0.44
C ILE A 86 -15.67 3.64 1.86
N ILE A 87 -16.49 2.66 2.19
CA ILE A 87 -17.08 2.53 3.51
C ILE A 87 -16.83 1.13 4.04
N VAL A 88 -16.27 1.05 5.25
CA VAL A 88 -16.07 -0.21 5.95
C VAL A 88 -17.05 -0.30 7.11
N HIS A 89 -17.82 -1.39 7.15
CA HIS A 89 -18.77 -1.69 8.22
C HIS A 89 -18.36 -2.95 8.96
N ARG A 90 -18.71 -3.00 10.24
CA ARG A 90 -18.74 -4.22 11.05
C ARG A 90 -20.01 -5.01 10.77
N LEU A 91 -20.06 -6.27 11.23
CA LEU A 91 -21.24 -7.14 11.10
C LEU A 91 -22.51 -6.55 11.71
N ASN A 92 -22.40 -5.81 12.82
CA ASN A 92 -23.52 -5.08 13.44
C ASN A 92 -23.95 -3.82 12.67
N TRP A 93 -23.47 -3.66 11.43
CA TRP A 93 -23.65 -2.50 10.56
C TRP A 93 -23.17 -1.17 11.13
N GLN A 94 -22.29 -1.21 12.13
CA GLN A 94 -21.60 -0.03 12.59
C GLN A 94 -20.53 0.35 11.58
N ARG A 95 -20.60 1.58 11.07
CA ARG A 95 -19.55 2.15 10.22
C ARG A 95 -18.26 2.30 11.03
N LEU A 96 -17.19 1.64 10.58
CA LEU A 96 -15.86 1.76 11.15
C LEU A 96 -15.21 3.08 10.69
N TRP A 97 -15.18 3.30 9.38
CA TRP A 97 -14.76 4.55 8.76
C TRP A 97 -15.37 4.67 7.36
N ALA A 98 -15.37 5.90 6.84
CA ALA A 98 -15.71 6.21 5.47
C ALA A 98 -14.73 7.25 4.93
N ILE A 99 -14.26 7.04 3.72
CA ILE A 99 -13.34 7.93 3.03
C ILE A 99 -13.91 8.21 1.65
N SER A 100 -13.77 9.46 1.22
CA SER A 100 -14.07 9.91 -0.13
C SER A 100 -12.74 10.20 -0.83
N PRO A 101 -12.18 9.27 -1.60
CA PRO A 101 -10.98 9.51 -2.39
C PRO A 101 -11.22 10.61 -3.43
N GLU A 102 -10.15 11.28 -3.86
CA GLU A 102 -10.24 12.31 -4.92
C GLU A 102 -10.52 11.70 -6.30
N MET A 103 -10.09 10.46 -6.51
CA MET A 103 -10.18 9.73 -7.78
C MET A 103 -11.25 8.65 -7.71
N THR A 104 -11.82 8.26 -8.86
CA THR A 104 -12.89 7.25 -8.86
C THR A 104 -12.33 5.87 -8.58
N VAL A 105 -13.05 5.10 -7.77
CA VAL A 105 -12.63 3.75 -7.36
C VAL A 105 -13.18 2.73 -8.35
N THR A 106 -12.30 1.93 -8.95
CA THR A 106 -12.64 0.94 -9.98
C THR A 106 -12.56 -0.50 -9.46
N SER A 107 -11.68 -0.77 -8.49
CA SER A 107 -11.47 -2.10 -7.93
C SER A 107 -11.07 -2.08 -6.45
N LEU A 108 -11.31 -3.20 -5.76
CA LEU A 108 -11.14 -3.35 -4.32
C LEU A 108 -10.65 -4.77 -4.00
N CYS A 109 -9.64 -4.91 -3.15
CA CYS A 109 -9.18 -6.22 -2.67
C CYS A 109 -8.62 -6.13 -1.25
N TRP A 110 -9.02 -7.05 -0.37
CA TRP A 110 -8.42 -7.16 0.95
C TRP A 110 -7.07 -7.86 0.90
N ARG A 111 -6.13 -7.41 1.71
CA ARG A 111 -4.92 -8.18 1.99
C ARG A 111 -5.33 -9.46 2.72
N PRO A 112 -4.72 -10.63 2.41
CA PRO A 112 -5.15 -11.91 2.98
C PRO A 112 -5.01 -12.03 4.51
N ASP A 113 -4.26 -11.14 5.16
CA ASP A 113 -4.16 -11.04 6.62
C ASP A 113 -5.22 -10.15 7.27
N GLY A 114 -6.10 -9.53 6.48
CA GLY A 114 -7.17 -8.65 6.94
C GLY A 114 -6.72 -7.32 7.54
N LYS A 115 -5.44 -6.93 7.39
CA LYS A 115 -4.88 -5.69 7.97
C LYS A 115 -4.70 -4.53 7.00
N ALA A 116 -4.86 -4.77 5.70
CA ALA A 116 -4.82 -3.72 4.70
C ALA A 116 -5.90 -3.93 3.63
N LEU A 117 -6.33 -2.84 3.02
CA LEU A 117 -7.27 -2.82 1.90
C LEU A 117 -6.61 -2.13 0.70
N ALA A 118 -6.46 -2.84 -0.42
CA ALA A 118 -6.01 -2.27 -1.68
C ALA A 118 -7.21 -1.75 -2.48
N VAL A 119 -7.04 -0.56 -3.05
CA VAL A 119 -8.04 0.16 -3.84
C VAL A 119 -7.38 0.59 -5.13
N GLY A 120 -8.01 0.25 -6.26
CA GLY A 120 -7.57 0.66 -7.59
C GLY A 120 -8.40 1.84 -8.08
N HIS A 121 -7.74 2.77 -8.75
CA HIS A 121 -8.33 4.01 -9.25
C HIS A 121 -8.38 4.06 -10.79
N ASP A 122 -9.19 4.96 -11.31
CA ASP A 122 -9.32 5.26 -12.74
C ASP A 122 -8.08 5.90 -13.37
N ASP A 123 -7.30 6.63 -12.59
CA ASP A 123 -6.04 7.26 -13.00
C ASP A 123 -4.87 6.25 -13.12
N GLY A 124 -5.10 4.97 -12.81
CA GLY A 124 -4.08 3.93 -12.80
C GLY A 124 -3.27 3.85 -11.51
N SER A 125 -3.64 4.62 -10.48
CA SER A 125 -3.05 4.52 -9.16
C SER A 125 -3.69 3.42 -8.31
N ILE A 126 -2.89 2.89 -7.39
CA ILE A 126 -3.33 1.94 -6.38
C ILE A 126 -3.02 2.53 -5.01
N ALA A 127 -4.03 2.63 -4.17
CA ALA A 127 -3.91 3.04 -2.77
C ALA A 127 -4.07 1.84 -1.84
N ILE A 128 -3.22 1.77 -0.81
CA ILE A 128 -3.30 0.78 0.27
C ILE A 128 -3.72 1.52 1.53
N HIS A 129 -4.85 1.13 2.09
CA HIS A 129 -5.44 1.72 3.29
C HIS A 129 -5.23 0.81 4.50
N ASP A 130 -4.99 1.42 5.65
CA ASP A 130 -5.07 0.74 6.94
C ASP A 130 -6.53 0.41 7.27
N VAL A 131 -6.74 -0.77 7.85
CA VAL A 131 -8.07 -1.28 8.15
C VAL A 131 -8.65 -0.65 9.41
N GLU A 132 -7.82 -0.20 10.34
CA GLU A 132 -8.30 0.33 11.62
C GLU A 132 -8.85 1.76 11.50
N ASN A 133 -8.12 2.65 10.83
CA ASN A 133 -8.45 4.06 10.73
C ASN A 133 -8.76 4.54 9.29
N GLY A 134 -8.46 3.74 8.26
CA GLY A 134 -8.66 4.08 6.86
C GLY A 134 -7.53 4.91 6.24
N ASP A 135 -6.48 5.25 7.00
CA ASP A 135 -5.39 6.10 6.51
C ASP A 135 -4.71 5.48 5.28
N VAL A 136 -4.36 6.33 4.32
CA VAL A 136 -3.56 5.92 3.16
C VAL A 136 -2.14 5.60 3.65
N LEU A 137 -1.79 4.32 3.61
CA LEU A 137 -0.45 3.82 3.94
C LEU A 137 0.51 4.06 2.79
N ARG A 138 0.05 3.80 1.57
CA ARG A 138 0.83 3.97 0.34
C ARG A 138 -0.10 4.26 -0.82
N GLN A 139 0.30 5.15 -1.71
CA GLN A 139 -0.34 5.34 -3.01
C GLN A 139 0.74 5.38 -4.09
N GLN A 140 0.55 4.64 -5.17
CA GLN A 140 1.51 4.58 -6.27
C GLN A 140 0.79 4.45 -7.61
N THR A 141 1.23 5.23 -8.60
CA THR A 141 0.81 5.08 -10.00
C THR A 141 1.56 3.89 -10.61
N THR A 142 0.87 2.77 -10.76
CA THR A 142 1.44 1.50 -11.27
C THR A 142 1.00 1.20 -12.69
N HIS A 143 -0.13 1.77 -13.13
CA HIS A 143 -0.71 1.61 -14.45
C HIS A 143 -0.86 2.95 -15.17
N ASP A 144 -0.89 2.90 -16.50
CA ASP A 144 -1.15 4.06 -17.37
C ASP A 144 -2.65 4.15 -17.76
N ALA A 145 -3.49 3.31 -17.17
CA ALA A 145 -4.90 3.14 -17.48
C ALA A 145 -5.69 2.68 -16.23
N PRO A 146 -7.03 2.79 -16.23
CA PRO A 146 -7.87 2.38 -15.10
C PRO A 146 -7.59 0.96 -14.62
N VAL A 147 -7.46 0.79 -13.29
CA VAL A 147 -7.19 -0.51 -12.66
C VAL A 147 -8.50 -1.30 -12.53
N GLU A 148 -8.79 -2.16 -13.50
CA GLU A 148 -10.05 -2.92 -13.58
C GLU A 148 -10.13 -4.04 -12.55
N CYS A 149 -9.00 -4.62 -12.14
CA CYS A 149 -8.99 -5.71 -11.17
C CYS A 149 -7.76 -5.71 -10.25
N LEU A 150 -7.99 -6.20 -9.03
CA LEU A 150 -6.98 -6.42 -8.01
C LEU A 150 -7.15 -7.81 -7.42
N TYR A 151 -6.04 -8.52 -7.21
CA TYR A 151 -6.02 -9.81 -6.55
C TYR A 151 -4.81 -9.91 -5.64
N TRP A 152 -5.04 -10.16 -4.36
CA TRP A 152 -3.95 -10.30 -3.38
C TRP A 152 -3.75 -11.76 -3.02
N ALA A 153 -2.63 -12.33 -3.46
CA ALA A 153 -2.23 -13.70 -3.15
C ALA A 153 -1.42 -13.76 -1.85
N MET A 154 -1.60 -14.86 -1.10
CA MET A 154 -0.76 -15.24 0.03
C MET A 154 -0.08 -16.57 -0.30
N GLU A 155 1.22 -16.65 -0.01
CA GLU A 155 1.96 -17.91 -0.02
C GLU A 155 1.30 -18.96 0.90
N GLY A 156 1.02 -20.15 0.35
CA GLY A 156 0.49 -21.29 1.09
C GLY A 156 1.53 -21.95 2.00
N HIS A 157 1.08 -22.48 3.15
CA HIS A 157 1.97 -23.17 4.09
C HIS A 157 2.37 -24.54 3.51
N GLN A 158 3.63 -24.72 3.16
CA GLN A 158 4.18 -26.07 2.93
C GLN A 158 4.53 -26.70 4.28
N SER A 159 3.97 -27.88 4.56
CA SER A 159 4.33 -28.67 5.74
C SER A 159 5.82 -29.02 5.67
N VAL A 160 6.54 -28.59 6.69
CA VAL A 160 7.95 -28.84 7.03
C VAL A 160 8.47 -30.20 6.53
N GLY A 161 9.49 -30.15 5.67
CA GLY A 161 10.44 -31.22 5.41
C GLY A 161 11.86 -30.67 5.63
N HIS A 162 12.60 -31.31 6.52
CA HIS A 162 13.92 -30.95 7.03
C HIS A 162 14.94 -30.52 5.94
N GLU A 163 15.83 -29.57 6.33
CA GLU A 163 17.09 -29.09 5.68
C GLU A 163 17.09 -27.70 5.01
N ASP A 164 15.95 -27.16 4.52
CA ASP A 164 15.91 -25.85 3.83
C ASP A 164 15.63 -24.63 4.74
N ASP A 165 15.56 -24.84 6.05
CA ASP A 165 15.30 -23.80 7.06
C ASP A 165 16.54 -22.97 7.42
N VAL A 166 17.73 -23.38 6.92
CA VAL A 166 19.02 -22.70 7.15
C VAL A 166 19.07 -21.31 6.48
N PHE A 167 18.14 -20.99 5.57
CA PHE A 167 18.13 -19.77 4.77
C PHE A 167 16.94 -18.84 5.01
N CYS A 168 16.20 -19.01 6.11
CA CYS A 168 15.20 -18.02 6.50
C CYS A 168 15.91 -16.72 6.91
N TYR A 169 15.65 -15.64 6.18
CA TYR A 169 16.18 -14.32 6.53
C TYR A 169 15.62 -13.89 7.89
N GLU A 170 16.53 -13.71 8.84
CA GLU A 170 16.25 -13.06 10.10
C GLU A 170 16.71 -11.62 9.98
N ASP A 171 15.83 -10.65 10.26
CA ASP A 171 16.24 -9.25 10.28
C ASP A 171 17.26 -9.07 11.41
N ARG A 172 18.52 -8.81 11.03
CA ARG A 172 19.62 -8.59 11.96
C ARG A 172 19.78 -7.14 12.36
N THR A 173 19.07 -6.23 11.70
CA THR A 173 19.04 -4.80 12.05
C THR A 173 18.84 -4.57 13.56
N PRO A 174 17.84 -5.18 14.25
CA PRO A 174 17.63 -4.95 15.68
C PRO A 174 18.75 -5.49 16.58
N ARG A 175 19.68 -6.30 16.05
CA ARG A 175 20.86 -6.77 16.81
C ARG A 175 21.95 -5.71 16.89
N PHE A 176 22.01 -4.80 15.92
CA PHE A 176 23.09 -3.83 15.78
C PHE A 176 22.63 -2.38 15.95
N PHE A 177 21.35 -2.10 15.70
CA PHE A 177 20.80 -0.76 15.70
C PHE A 177 19.61 -0.64 16.66
N PRO A 178 19.38 0.56 17.21
CA PRO A 178 18.12 0.89 17.89
C PRO A 178 16.94 0.84 16.89
N SER A 179 15.74 1.12 17.40
CA SER A 179 14.57 1.22 16.51
C SER A 179 14.81 2.24 15.40
N PRO A 180 14.37 1.96 14.16
CA PRO A 180 14.59 2.85 13.03
C PRO A 180 13.97 4.23 13.30
N PRO A 181 14.63 5.32 12.87
CA PRO A 181 14.12 6.66 13.07
C PRO A 181 12.85 6.90 12.26
N HIS A 182 12.02 7.81 12.74
CA HIS A 182 10.78 8.21 12.08
C HIS A 182 10.91 9.59 11.44
N ALA A 183 10.08 9.88 10.45
CA ALA A 183 10.04 11.20 9.84
C ALA A 183 9.61 12.23 10.89
N PRO A 184 10.36 13.33 11.09
CA PRO A 184 9.97 14.36 12.05
C PRO A 184 8.69 15.07 11.57
N PRO A 185 7.83 15.53 12.51
CA PRO A 185 6.59 16.20 12.17
C PRO A 185 6.84 17.48 11.36
N LEU A 186 5.96 17.76 10.39
CA LEU A 186 6.08 18.94 9.55
C LEU A 186 5.90 20.21 10.38
N PRO A 187 6.69 21.28 10.17
CA PRO A 187 6.56 22.46 11.00
C PRO A 187 5.26 23.20 10.66
N GLY A 188 4.34 23.31 11.62
CA GLY A 188 3.06 24.04 11.47
C GLY A 188 1.80 23.18 11.44
N THR A 189 1.91 21.85 11.39
CA THR A 189 0.79 20.97 11.75
C THR A 189 0.66 20.96 13.27
N VAL A 190 -0.14 21.89 13.80
CA VAL A 190 -0.63 21.81 15.17
C VAL A 190 -1.53 20.58 15.20
N SER A 191 -1.11 19.49 15.83
CA SER A 191 -2.08 18.47 16.23
C SER A 191 -3.12 19.17 17.11
N SER A 192 -4.38 18.84 16.89
CA SER A 192 -5.51 19.28 17.72
C SER A 192 -5.06 19.38 19.19
N PHE A 193 -5.34 20.53 19.78
CA PHE A 193 -4.94 20.94 21.12
C PHE A 193 -5.46 19.94 22.18
N ASP A 194 -4.69 18.87 22.44
CA ASP A 194 -4.94 17.96 23.55
C ASP A 194 -4.06 18.35 24.75
N MET A 195 -4.71 18.55 25.90
CA MET A 195 -4.11 18.92 27.20
C MET A 195 -3.26 17.80 27.83
N SER A 196 -2.64 16.93 27.03
CA SER A 196 -1.80 15.80 27.49
C SER A 196 -0.30 16.13 27.56
N GLY A 197 0.10 17.37 27.30
CA GLY A 197 1.49 17.84 27.28
C GLY A 197 2.29 17.76 28.60
N VAL A 198 1.82 17.00 29.59
CA VAL A 198 2.54 16.69 30.84
C VAL A 198 2.86 15.19 30.96
N LEU A 199 2.39 14.33 30.05
CA LEU A 199 2.80 12.93 29.95
C LEU A 199 3.25 12.65 28.50
N GLY A 200 4.57 12.67 28.30
CA GLY A 200 5.19 12.57 26.99
C GLY A 200 4.87 11.30 26.19
N HIS A 201 5.06 11.43 24.88
CA HIS A 201 5.26 10.39 23.87
C HIS A 201 4.08 9.46 23.45
N ALA A 202 2.95 9.40 24.16
CA ALA A 202 1.99 8.29 23.92
C ALA A 202 1.00 8.47 22.74
N ALA A 203 0.71 9.69 22.26
CA ALA A 203 -0.38 9.92 21.29
C ALA A 203 0.08 9.88 19.81
N GLU A 204 1.24 10.44 19.48
CA GLU A 204 1.84 10.33 18.13
C GLU A 204 2.29 8.90 17.82
N ASP A 205 2.60 8.13 18.87
CA ASP A 205 2.93 6.71 18.76
C ASP A 205 1.79 5.86 18.20
N GLN A 206 0.50 6.27 18.22
CA GLN A 206 -0.61 5.42 17.79
C GLN A 206 -0.79 5.34 16.26
N THR A 207 -0.80 6.46 15.54
CA THR A 207 -0.93 6.47 14.06
C THR A 207 0.30 5.84 13.39
N TYR A 208 1.48 6.06 13.98
CA TYR A 208 2.74 5.43 13.55
C TYR A 208 2.86 3.97 14.01
N ALA A 209 2.36 3.60 15.19
CA ALA A 209 2.23 2.20 15.59
C ALA A 209 1.29 1.42 14.66
N ASN A 210 0.27 2.06 14.09
CA ASN A 210 -0.63 1.42 13.13
C ASN A 210 0.05 1.16 11.79
N ARG A 211 0.80 2.12 11.22
CA ARG A 211 1.70 1.87 10.07
C ARG A 211 2.71 0.75 10.37
N LYS A 212 3.31 0.77 11.56
CA LYS A 212 4.25 -0.24 12.07
C LYS A 212 3.59 -1.61 12.25
N ASN A 213 2.31 -1.70 12.62
CA ASN A 213 1.60 -2.96 12.80
C ASN A 213 1.22 -3.60 11.45
N VAL A 214 0.89 -2.78 10.44
CA VAL A 214 0.59 -3.25 9.08
C VAL A 214 1.85 -3.71 8.35
N LEU A 215 3.00 -3.04 8.55
CA LEU A 215 4.30 -3.44 8.01
C LEU A 215 4.95 -4.58 8.83
N ARG A 216 4.82 -4.62 10.16
CA ARG A 216 5.36 -5.73 10.99
C ARG A 216 4.59 -7.03 10.80
N ALA A 217 3.33 -6.97 10.38
CA ALA A 217 2.55 -8.14 9.96
C ALA A 217 3.04 -8.75 8.63
N ILE A 218 3.86 -8.03 7.85
CA ILE A 218 4.49 -8.53 6.61
C ILE A 218 5.52 -9.64 6.91
N HIS A 219 5.88 -9.83 8.18
CA HIS A 219 7.09 -10.55 8.57
C HIS A 219 7.00 -12.08 8.57
N GLU A 220 5.89 -12.71 8.18
CA GLU A 220 5.83 -14.18 8.11
C GLU A 220 5.76 -14.73 6.68
N ARG A 221 5.03 -14.10 5.76
CA ARG A 221 4.72 -14.69 4.45
C ARG A 221 4.89 -13.69 3.32
N LEU A 222 5.23 -14.20 2.13
CA LEU A 222 5.21 -13.39 0.93
C LEU A 222 3.76 -13.15 0.48
N TYR A 223 3.40 -11.89 0.30
CA TYR A 223 2.14 -11.48 -0.31
C TYR A 223 2.43 -10.85 -1.66
N ILE A 224 1.68 -11.22 -2.69
CA ILE A 224 1.81 -10.63 -4.03
C ILE A 224 0.46 -10.02 -4.41
N LEU A 225 0.46 -8.72 -4.66
CA LEU A 225 -0.67 -8.02 -5.24
C LEU A 225 -0.51 -8.04 -6.77
N CYS A 226 -1.48 -8.66 -7.43
CA CYS A 226 -1.64 -8.64 -8.88
C CYS A 226 -2.67 -7.57 -9.23
N SER A 227 -2.32 -6.64 -10.10
CA SER A 227 -3.22 -5.61 -10.61
C SER A 227 -3.29 -5.68 -12.13
N GLY A 228 -4.50 -5.54 -12.68
CA GLY A 228 -4.74 -5.57 -14.12
C GLY A 228 -5.50 -4.34 -14.57
N ASP A 229 -5.10 -3.76 -15.70
CA ASP A 229 -5.73 -2.56 -16.26
C ASP A 229 -6.56 -2.82 -17.52
N ARG A 230 -7.29 -1.79 -17.93
CA ARG A 230 -8.12 -1.77 -19.15
C ARG A 230 -7.31 -1.94 -20.44
N ASN A 231 -6.02 -1.66 -20.41
CA ASN A 231 -5.14 -1.75 -21.59
C ASN A 231 -4.45 -3.11 -21.71
N GLY A 232 -4.76 -4.08 -20.84
CA GLY A 232 -4.22 -5.43 -20.92
C GLY A 232 -2.88 -5.60 -20.22
N THR A 233 -2.46 -4.62 -19.40
CA THR A 233 -1.23 -4.71 -18.62
C THR A 233 -1.53 -5.25 -17.23
N ILE A 234 -0.70 -6.19 -16.80
CA ILE A 234 -0.72 -6.78 -15.46
C ILE A 234 0.58 -6.39 -14.75
N CYS A 235 0.46 -5.89 -13.53
CA CYS A 235 1.59 -5.58 -12.66
C CYS A 235 1.54 -6.50 -11.42
N LEU A 236 2.70 -7.03 -11.04
CA LEU A 236 2.90 -7.85 -9.85
C LEU A 236 3.74 -7.07 -8.86
N SER A 237 3.25 -6.90 -7.63
CA SER A 237 3.97 -6.20 -6.57
C SER A 237 4.02 -7.03 -5.27
N ALA A 238 5.22 -7.16 -4.70
CA ALA A 238 5.40 -7.76 -3.39
C ALA A 238 4.88 -6.79 -2.34
N PHE A 239 4.06 -7.32 -1.43
CA PHE A 239 3.44 -6.58 -0.34
C PHE A 239 2.59 -5.38 -0.80
N GLY A 240 2.23 -5.33 -2.09
CA GLY A 240 1.52 -4.20 -2.71
C GLY A 240 2.39 -2.99 -3.04
N VAL A 241 3.69 -3.01 -2.74
CA VAL A 241 4.57 -1.82 -2.84
C VAL A 241 5.80 -2.08 -3.71
N PHE A 242 6.44 -3.25 -3.57
CA PHE A 242 7.68 -3.53 -4.27
C PHE A 242 7.42 -4.16 -5.64
N PRO A 243 7.72 -3.51 -6.77
CA PRO A 243 7.38 -4.04 -8.09
C PRO A 243 8.26 -5.26 -8.43
N ILE A 244 7.62 -6.36 -8.81
CA ILE A 244 8.30 -7.63 -9.14
C ILE A 244 8.23 -7.94 -10.63
N GLY A 245 7.11 -7.66 -11.29
CA GLY A 245 6.90 -8.07 -12.68
C GLY A 245 5.83 -7.25 -13.37
N LYS A 246 5.95 -7.11 -14.70
CA LYS A 246 5.00 -6.42 -15.56
C LYS A 246 4.77 -7.27 -16.81
N LEU A 247 3.52 -7.46 -17.21
CA LEU A 247 3.15 -8.29 -18.35
C LEU A 247 2.10 -7.55 -19.18
N ASP A 248 2.37 -7.35 -20.46
CA ASP A 248 1.36 -6.85 -21.40
C ASP A 248 0.79 -8.03 -22.20
N ILE A 249 -0.51 -8.29 -22.06
CA ILE A 249 -1.19 -9.40 -22.75
C ILE A 249 -1.11 -9.23 -24.27
N ARG A 250 -1.05 -7.98 -24.76
CA ARG A 250 -0.97 -7.67 -26.19
C ARG A 250 0.36 -8.09 -26.80
N ASP A 251 1.41 -8.23 -25.99
CA ASP A 251 2.73 -8.69 -26.42
C ASP A 251 2.88 -10.21 -26.40
N LEU A 252 1.90 -10.92 -25.85
CA LEU A 252 1.93 -12.37 -25.75
C LEU A 252 1.67 -13.03 -27.11
N SER A 253 2.62 -13.88 -27.51
CA SER A 253 2.45 -14.85 -28.59
C SER A 253 2.02 -16.19 -27.98
N ILE A 254 0.75 -16.51 -28.11
CA ILE A 254 0.18 -17.70 -27.46
C ILE A 254 0.06 -18.82 -28.48
N ASN A 255 0.72 -19.93 -28.20
CA ASN A 255 0.53 -21.14 -28.99
C ASN A 255 -0.89 -21.64 -28.79
N GLY A 256 -1.59 -21.91 -29.90
CA GLY A 256 -2.82 -22.69 -29.83
C GLY A 256 -2.59 -24.01 -29.13
N MET A 257 -3.55 -24.43 -28.29
CA MET A 257 -3.68 -25.84 -27.95
C MET A 257 -3.97 -26.55 -29.27
N THR A 258 -3.03 -27.31 -29.85
CA THR A 258 -3.28 -28.25 -30.95
C THR A 258 -2.41 -29.49 -30.68
N SER A 259 -3.02 -30.68 -30.68
CA SER A 259 -2.32 -31.96 -30.44
C SER A 259 -1.80 -32.63 -31.71
N ASP A 260 -2.00 -32.03 -32.90
CA ASP A 260 -1.63 -32.68 -34.14
C ASP A 260 -0.12 -32.64 -34.36
N TYR A 261 0.53 -33.77 -34.12
CA TYR A 261 1.94 -34.05 -34.44
C TYR A 261 2.30 -33.84 -35.93
N ASN A 262 1.30 -33.59 -36.80
CA ASN A 262 1.45 -33.47 -38.25
C ASN A 262 1.39 -32.03 -38.79
N ILE A 263 1.21 -31.00 -37.96
CA ILE A 263 1.22 -29.60 -38.41
C ILE A 263 2.61 -28.98 -38.15
N VAL A 264 3.31 -28.64 -39.23
CA VAL A 264 4.69 -28.11 -39.23
C VAL A 264 4.84 -26.75 -38.51
N ALA A 265 3.74 -26.05 -38.19
CA ALA A 265 3.75 -24.83 -37.39
C ALA A 265 2.45 -24.69 -36.56
N LYS A 266 2.57 -24.55 -35.23
CA LYS A 266 1.43 -24.22 -34.36
C LYS A 266 0.94 -22.79 -34.66
N PRO A 267 -0.37 -22.53 -34.78
CA PRO A 267 -0.88 -21.18 -34.96
C PRO A 267 -0.54 -20.35 -33.72
N ILE A 268 0.08 -19.20 -33.94
CA ILE A 268 0.35 -18.21 -32.89
C ILE A 268 -0.83 -17.23 -32.87
N TYR A 269 -1.49 -17.17 -31.73
CA TYR A 269 -2.55 -16.20 -31.47
C TYR A 269 -2.01 -14.98 -30.75
N ARG A 270 -2.58 -13.83 -31.08
CA ARG A 270 -2.35 -12.57 -30.40
C ARG A 270 -3.69 -11.92 -30.09
N LEU A 271 -3.82 -11.34 -28.91
CA LEU A 271 -5.00 -10.57 -28.53
C LEU A 271 -4.74 -9.08 -28.80
N LEU A 272 -5.63 -8.47 -29.57
CA LEU A 272 -5.69 -7.03 -29.79
C LEU A 272 -6.74 -6.42 -28.87
N ASP A 273 -6.56 -5.16 -28.47
CA ASP A 273 -7.47 -4.42 -27.59
C ASP A 273 -7.86 -5.20 -26.33
N ALA A 274 -6.86 -5.83 -25.71
CA ALA A 274 -7.05 -6.65 -24.52
C ALA A 274 -7.37 -5.77 -23.30
N SER A 275 -8.39 -6.15 -22.52
CA SER A 275 -8.72 -5.56 -21.22
C SER A 275 -8.81 -6.65 -20.16
N VAL A 276 -8.11 -6.46 -19.04
CA VAL A 276 -8.05 -7.45 -17.95
C VAL A 276 -9.30 -7.30 -17.07
N GLN A 277 -10.01 -8.39 -16.82
CA GLN A 277 -11.20 -8.39 -15.97
C GLN A 277 -10.96 -9.04 -14.61
N GLN A 278 -10.18 -10.12 -14.59
CA GLN A 278 -9.87 -10.83 -13.36
C GLN A 278 -8.51 -11.51 -13.47
N VAL A 279 -7.80 -11.54 -12.35
CA VAL A 279 -6.54 -12.25 -12.20
C VAL A 279 -6.65 -13.11 -10.94
N ALA A 280 -6.09 -14.32 -10.98
CA ALA A 280 -5.84 -15.11 -9.78
C ALA A 280 -4.47 -15.76 -9.86
N LEU A 281 -3.75 -15.70 -8.75
CA LEU A 281 -2.45 -16.34 -8.57
C LEU A 281 -2.60 -17.50 -7.57
N SER A 282 -2.12 -18.66 -7.96
CA SER A 282 -2.07 -19.86 -7.12
C SER A 282 -1.30 -19.63 -5.81
N LYS A 283 -1.68 -20.34 -4.74
CA LYS A 283 -1.03 -20.23 -3.42
C LYS A 283 0.44 -20.67 -3.41
N ASP A 284 0.85 -21.53 -4.34
CA ASP A 284 2.25 -21.92 -4.53
C ASP A 284 3.04 -20.93 -5.41
N LEU A 285 2.35 -19.90 -5.93
CA LEU A 285 2.88 -18.85 -6.80
C LEU A 285 3.45 -19.37 -8.12
N ARG A 286 3.03 -20.56 -8.59
CA ARG A 286 3.58 -21.19 -9.81
C ARG A 286 2.72 -20.99 -11.05
N ASN A 287 1.44 -20.76 -10.83
CA ASN A 287 0.45 -20.58 -11.89
C ASN A 287 -0.37 -19.31 -11.66
N MET A 288 -0.55 -18.54 -12.73
CA MET A 288 -1.46 -17.39 -12.73
C MET A 288 -2.49 -17.59 -13.85
N THR A 289 -3.76 -17.41 -13.51
CA THR A 289 -4.86 -17.45 -14.48
C THR A 289 -5.38 -16.04 -14.66
N VAL A 290 -5.52 -15.61 -15.91
CA VAL A 290 -5.95 -14.27 -16.29
C VAL A 290 -7.17 -14.39 -17.18
N ILE A 291 -8.19 -13.59 -16.90
CA ILE A 291 -9.39 -13.49 -17.72
C ILE A 291 -9.42 -12.09 -18.33
N CYS A 292 -9.46 -12.04 -19.66
CA CYS A 292 -9.41 -10.80 -20.42
C CYS A 292 -10.37 -10.84 -21.60
N SER A 293 -10.96 -9.70 -21.93
CA SER A 293 -11.68 -9.51 -23.19
C SER A 293 -10.74 -8.97 -24.26
N GLY A 294 -10.93 -9.35 -25.52
CA GLY A 294 -10.17 -8.77 -26.63
C GLY A 294 -10.62 -9.28 -27.99
N VAL A 295 -9.87 -8.89 -29.02
CA VAL A 295 -10.05 -9.36 -30.40
C VAL A 295 -8.92 -10.32 -30.75
N GLN A 296 -9.26 -11.58 -31.03
CA GLN A 296 -8.27 -12.57 -31.43
C GLN A 296 -7.81 -12.30 -32.87
N SER A 297 -6.50 -12.23 -33.03
CA SER A 297 -5.79 -12.17 -34.31
C SER A 297 -4.86 -13.37 -34.44
N VAL A 298 -4.72 -13.91 -35.66
CA VAL A 298 -3.83 -15.05 -35.96
C VAL A 298 -2.59 -14.53 -36.67
N ALA A 299 -1.41 -14.70 -36.07
CA ALA A 299 -0.15 -14.13 -36.57
C ALA A 299 0.54 -14.97 -37.67
N SER A 300 0.18 -16.25 -37.83
CA SER A 300 0.84 -17.18 -38.76
C SER A 300 -0.09 -17.61 -39.90
N LEU A 301 0.07 -17.02 -41.08
CA LEU A 301 -0.62 -17.42 -42.31
C LEU A 301 0.27 -18.32 -43.17
N HIS A 302 -0.04 -19.63 -43.20
CA HIS A 302 0.09 -20.47 -44.40
C HIS A 302 -1.29 -20.94 -44.90
N VAL A 303 -2.37 -20.29 -44.45
CA VAL A 303 -3.73 -20.61 -44.91
C VAL A 303 -4.05 -19.75 -46.13
N MET A 304 -4.16 -20.42 -47.28
CA MET A 304 -4.61 -19.86 -48.54
C MET A 304 -6.02 -19.28 -48.39
N ALA A 305 -6.15 -17.99 -48.74
CA ALA A 305 -7.36 -17.29 -49.19
C ALA A 305 -8.72 -17.64 -48.56
N GLY A 306 -9.23 -16.72 -47.72
CA GLY A 306 -10.67 -16.55 -47.48
C GLY A 306 -11.08 -16.47 -46.01
N ALA A 307 -11.42 -15.26 -45.54
CA ALA A 307 -11.95 -14.89 -44.22
C ALA A 307 -10.93 -14.79 -43.06
N GLU A 308 -10.35 -13.60 -42.87
CA GLU A 308 -9.81 -13.16 -41.57
C GLU A 308 -10.96 -13.15 -40.53
N SER A 309 -11.13 -14.24 -39.80
CA SER A 309 -12.14 -14.32 -38.74
C SER A 309 -11.60 -13.67 -37.47
N ARG A 310 -11.81 -12.36 -37.33
CA ARG A 310 -11.59 -11.65 -36.04
C ARG A 310 -12.71 -12.04 -35.07
N ALA A 311 -12.37 -12.81 -34.05
CA ALA A 311 -13.32 -13.18 -32.99
C ALA A 311 -13.17 -12.21 -31.81
N THR A 312 -14.21 -11.44 -31.51
CA THR A 312 -14.29 -10.66 -30.27
C THR A 312 -14.82 -11.56 -29.17
N GLY A 313 -14.13 -11.63 -28.04
CA GLY A 313 -14.52 -12.58 -27.02
C GLY A 313 -13.89 -12.38 -25.66
N LEU A 314 -14.31 -13.20 -24.72
CA LEU A 314 -13.71 -13.37 -23.41
C LEU A 314 -12.75 -14.56 -23.45
N TYR A 315 -11.53 -14.39 -22.95
CA TYR A 315 -10.46 -15.38 -23.01
C TYR A 315 -9.91 -15.65 -21.61
N ALA A 316 -9.59 -16.92 -21.33
CA ALA A 316 -8.76 -17.30 -20.20
C ALA A 316 -7.34 -17.60 -20.69
N ILE A 317 -6.34 -17.07 -20.01
CA ILE A 317 -4.92 -17.28 -20.29
C ILE A 317 -4.25 -17.84 -19.04
N SER A 318 -3.53 -18.95 -19.18
CA SER A 318 -2.67 -19.49 -18.12
C SER A 318 -1.25 -19.01 -18.33
N ILE A 319 -0.65 -18.46 -17.28
CA ILE A 319 0.72 -17.92 -17.28
C ILE A 319 1.55 -18.68 -16.25
N ASP A 320 2.71 -19.13 -16.70
CA ASP A 320 3.72 -19.75 -15.86
C ASP A 320 4.39 -18.69 -14.98
N THR A 321 4.25 -18.86 -13.67
CA THR A 321 4.86 -18.01 -12.63
C THR A 321 5.83 -18.80 -11.76
N SER A 322 6.27 -20.00 -12.19
CA SER A 322 7.14 -20.91 -11.42
C SER A 322 8.38 -20.24 -10.81
N LEU A 323 8.97 -19.25 -11.48
CA LEU A 323 10.07 -18.45 -10.94
C LEU A 323 9.73 -17.79 -9.59
N LEU A 324 8.50 -17.28 -9.42
CA LEU A 324 8.03 -16.68 -8.18
C LEU A 324 7.92 -17.73 -7.08
N GLY A 325 7.34 -18.89 -7.37
CA GLY A 325 7.22 -20.00 -6.42
C GLY A 325 8.57 -20.59 -6.00
N ASP A 326 9.50 -20.76 -6.93
CA ASP A 326 10.82 -21.35 -6.69
C ASP A 326 11.77 -20.40 -5.94
N ARG A 327 11.56 -19.08 -6.08
CA ARG A 327 12.40 -18.03 -5.49
C ARG A 327 11.66 -17.15 -4.48
N ARG A 328 10.56 -17.64 -3.93
CA ARG A 328 9.69 -16.86 -3.01
C ARG A 328 10.42 -16.35 -1.78
N LYS A 329 11.33 -17.13 -1.17
CA LYS A 329 12.10 -16.72 0.02
C LYS A 329 13.05 -15.57 -0.31
N GLU A 330 13.77 -15.68 -1.42
CA GLU A 330 14.70 -14.66 -1.89
C GLU A 330 13.97 -13.38 -2.30
N LEU A 331 12.86 -13.52 -3.04
CA LEU A 331 12.02 -12.40 -3.46
C LEU A 331 11.46 -11.64 -2.25
N ARG A 332 10.96 -12.39 -1.26
CA ARG A 332 10.46 -11.85 0.01
C ARG A 332 11.53 -11.04 0.72
N GLN A 333 12.74 -11.58 0.84
CA GLN A 333 13.86 -10.91 1.50
C GLN A 333 14.25 -9.62 0.78
N VAL A 334 14.43 -9.67 -0.54
CA VAL A 334 14.80 -8.49 -1.35
C VAL A 334 13.73 -7.42 -1.25
N ALA A 335 12.45 -7.79 -1.42
CA ALA A 335 11.34 -6.85 -1.33
C ALA A 335 11.26 -6.17 0.05
N LEU A 336 11.41 -6.94 1.14
CA LEU A 336 11.37 -6.40 2.50
C LEU A 336 12.52 -5.40 2.76
N GLN A 337 13.75 -5.78 2.39
CA GLN A 337 14.92 -4.93 2.58
C GLN A 337 14.86 -3.68 1.71
N ALA A 338 14.43 -3.80 0.45
CA ALA A 338 14.27 -2.67 -0.45
C ALA A 338 13.17 -1.70 0.02
N SER A 339 12.02 -2.21 0.47
CA SER A 339 10.96 -1.37 1.03
C SER A 339 11.42 -0.60 2.27
N LYS A 340 12.23 -1.23 3.13
CA LYS A 340 12.83 -0.58 4.32
C LYS A 340 13.81 0.54 3.93
N VAL A 341 14.59 0.36 2.86
CA VAL A 341 15.49 1.40 2.33
C VAL A 341 14.68 2.60 1.82
N GLU A 342 13.61 2.36 1.05
CA GLU A 342 12.75 3.46 0.55
C GLU A 342 12.07 4.24 1.69
N GLU A 343 11.58 3.55 2.73
CA GLU A 343 11.02 4.19 3.92
C GLU A 343 12.06 5.08 4.63
N LEU A 344 13.29 4.59 4.82
CA LEU A 344 14.37 5.38 5.43
C LEU A 344 14.78 6.57 4.56
N LEU A 345 14.74 6.44 3.22
CA LEU A 345 15.00 7.57 2.31
C LEU A 345 13.93 8.66 2.46
N GLU A 346 12.66 8.30 2.65
CA GLU A 346 11.59 9.26 2.95
C GLU A 346 11.82 9.98 4.29
N VAL A 347 12.28 9.26 5.32
CA VAL A 347 12.68 9.85 6.62
C VAL A 347 13.81 10.85 6.44
N VAL A 348 14.84 10.51 5.65
CA VAL A 348 15.97 11.40 5.37
C VAL A 348 15.49 12.69 4.71
N GLU A 349 14.65 12.62 3.69
CA GLU A 349 14.14 13.82 2.98
C GLU A 349 13.24 14.69 3.85
N ALA A 350 12.33 14.09 4.61
CA ALA A 350 11.49 14.80 5.55
C ALA A 350 12.35 15.56 6.59
N THR A 351 13.40 14.90 7.08
CA THR A 351 14.34 15.51 8.04
C THR A 351 15.08 16.69 7.42
N VAL A 352 15.62 16.54 6.21
CA VAL A 352 16.31 17.64 5.50
C VAL A 352 15.38 18.83 5.27
N MET A 353 14.12 18.58 4.91
CA MET A 353 13.13 19.63 4.71
C MET A 353 12.82 20.38 6.03
N VAL A 354 12.64 19.67 7.13
CA VAL A 354 12.37 20.26 8.45
C VAL A 354 13.58 21.08 8.93
N MET A 355 14.80 20.54 8.79
CA MET A 355 16.04 21.27 9.09
C MET A 355 16.16 22.56 8.28
N ARG A 356 15.88 22.49 6.97
CA ARG A 356 15.92 23.66 6.09
C ARG A 356 14.99 24.76 6.59
N LYS A 357 13.75 24.40 6.96
CA LYS A 357 12.75 25.36 7.45
C LYS A 357 13.18 26.01 8.77
N HIS A 358 13.63 25.22 9.75
CA HIS A 358 14.12 25.77 11.02
C HIS A 358 15.28 26.75 10.85
N TRP A 359 16.24 26.42 9.98
CA TRP A 359 17.36 27.30 9.71
C TRP A 359 16.95 28.55 8.93
N SER A 360 16.14 28.42 7.87
CA SER A 360 15.68 29.55 7.07
C SER A 360 14.90 30.58 7.88
N ASP A 361 14.08 30.13 8.82
CA ASP A 361 13.29 31.01 9.69
C ASP A 361 14.20 31.80 10.64
N ALA A 362 15.24 31.16 11.18
CA ALA A 362 16.20 31.80 12.08
C ALA A 362 17.12 32.79 11.35
N ILE A 363 17.69 32.39 10.20
CA ILE A 363 18.63 33.24 9.46
C ILE A 363 17.92 34.43 8.80
N SER A 364 16.69 34.26 8.29
CA SER A 364 15.91 35.36 7.75
C SER A 364 15.56 36.41 8.81
N SER A 365 15.29 35.98 10.04
CA SER A 365 15.08 36.89 11.19
C SER A 365 16.34 37.71 11.50
N PHE A 366 17.52 37.07 11.48
CA PHE A 366 18.81 37.73 11.62
C PHE A 366 19.04 38.75 10.50
N GLU A 367 18.98 38.32 9.24
CA GLU A 367 19.21 39.18 8.08
C GLU A 367 18.26 40.37 8.04
N ASN A 368 16.97 40.17 8.32
CA ASN A 368 15.98 41.25 8.31
C ASN A 368 16.30 42.30 9.38
N LYS A 369 16.77 41.90 10.56
CA LYS A 369 17.17 42.85 11.62
C LYS A 369 18.42 43.61 11.23
N PHE A 370 19.46 42.97 10.69
CA PHE A 370 20.68 43.67 10.28
C PHE A 370 20.51 44.45 8.96
N ARG A 371 19.51 44.15 8.13
CA ARG A 371 19.11 44.98 6.98
C ARG A 371 18.60 46.36 7.42
N THR A 372 17.92 46.45 8.57
CA THR A 372 17.55 47.76 9.15
C THR A 372 18.77 48.58 9.56
N PHE A 373 19.91 47.95 9.86
CA PHE A 373 21.14 48.68 10.11
C PHE A 373 21.72 49.25 8.82
N SER A 374 21.69 48.49 7.72
CA SER A 374 22.08 49.00 6.40
C SER A 374 21.29 50.24 5.99
N THR A 375 19.97 50.27 6.25
CA THR A 375 19.15 51.45 5.95
C THR A 375 19.53 52.64 6.83
N LEU A 376 19.75 52.43 8.13
CA LEU A 376 20.19 53.49 9.05
C LEU A 376 21.56 54.07 8.68
N LEU A 377 22.49 53.25 8.18
CA LEU A 377 23.79 53.71 7.69
C LEU A 377 23.63 54.67 6.50
N THR A 378 22.75 54.31 5.55
CA THR A 378 22.46 55.18 4.40
C THR A 378 21.79 56.50 4.81
N GLU A 379 20.89 56.49 5.81
CA GLU A 379 20.26 57.69 6.35
C GLU A 379 21.27 58.65 7.02
N HIS A 380 22.33 58.11 7.63
CA HIS A 380 23.43 58.89 8.23
C HIS A 380 24.50 59.30 7.20
N GLY A 381 24.29 59.04 5.91
CA GLY A 381 25.22 59.39 4.84
C GLY A 381 26.47 58.49 4.76
N SER A 382 26.46 57.31 5.40
CA SER A 382 27.53 56.33 5.30
C SER A 382 27.22 55.27 4.23
N HIS A 383 28.21 54.95 3.40
CA HIS A 383 28.15 53.85 2.42
C HIS A 383 28.93 52.61 2.88
N VAL A 384 29.36 52.59 4.14
CA VAL A 384 30.10 51.48 4.72
C VAL A 384 29.16 50.30 4.97
N LYS A 385 29.63 49.07 4.78
CA LYS A 385 28.83 47.88 5.07
C LYS A 385 28.70 47.67 6.58
N PRO A 386 27.56 47.12 7.07
CA PRO A 386 27.39 46.76 8.48
C PRO A 386 28.57 45.99 9.10
N ARG A 387 29.12 45.04 8.33
CA ARG A 387 30.31 44.27 8.70
C ARG A 387 31.50 45.15 9.10
N ASP A 388 31.81 46.16 8.31
CA ASP A 388 33.01 46.97 8.48
C ASP A 388 32.86 47.91 9.69
N GLU A 389 31.65 48.42 9.96
CA GLU A 389 31.33 49.17 11.19
C GLU A 389 31.49 48.30 12.44
N PHE A 390 31.06 47.04 12.42
CA PHE A 390 31.30 46.10 13.52
C PHE A 390 32.78 45.76 13.70
N LEU A 391 33.55 45.67 12.62
CA LEU A 391 35.01 45.50 12.70
C LEU A 391 35.69 46.74 13.30
N SER A 392 35.24 47.95 12.95
CA SER A 392 35.71 49.19 13.58
C SER A 392 35.37 49.26 15.06
N LEU A 393 34.16 48.84 15.46
CA LEU A 393 33.79 48.73 16.87
C LEU A 393 34.70 47.76 17.62
N LEU A 394 35.00 46.60 17.03
CA LEU A 394 35.88 45.60 17.63
C LEU A 394 37.32 46.11 17.78
N ALA A 395 37.85 46.84 16.79
CA ALA A 395 39.22 47.32 16.78
C ALA A 395 39.44 48.57 17.65
N CYS A 396 38.50 49.51 17.61
CA CYS A 396 38.67 50.84 18.20
C CYS A 396 37.84 51.07 19.48
N GLY A 397 36.85 50.22 19.76
CA GLY A 397 35.92 50.39 20.89
C GLY A 397 34.95 51.56 20.75
N SER A 398 34.98 52.30 19.64
CA SER A 398 34.11 53.44 19.36
C SER A 398 33.01 53.07 18.37
N ALA A 399 31.74 53.32 18.72
CA ALA A 399 30.60 53.16 17.82
C ALA A 399 30.30 54.47 17.06
N SER A 400 29.99 54.38 15.77
CA SER A 400 29.44 55.50 15.00
C SER A 400 28.03 55.88 15.50
N ALA A 401 27.56 57.09 15.19
CA ALA A 401 26.22 57.54 15.61
C ALA A 401 25.10 56.60 15.09
N ALA A 402 25.24 56.13 13.85
CA ALA A 402 24.32 55.17 13.24
C ALA A 402 24.35 53.81 13.96
N LEU A 403 25.54 53.29 14.28
CA LEU A 403 25.69 52.03 15.01
C LEU A 403 25.14 52.13 16.44
N HIS A 404 25.38 53.25 17.11
CA HIS A 404 24.83 53.52 18.44
C HIS A 404 23.29 53.59 18.42
N GLN A 405 22.70 54.29 17.45
CA GLN A 405 21.24 54.34 17.27
C GLN A 405 20.66 52.95 16.96
N PHE A 406 21.32 52.16 16.10
CA PHE A 406 20.87 50.81 15.79
C PHE A 406 20.89 49.91 17.03
N LEU A 407 22.01 49.87 17.75
CA LEU A 407 22.20 49.01 18.91
C LEU A 407 21.29 49.40 20.09
N ALA A 408 21.11 50.69 20.36
CA ALA A 408 20.30 51.17 21.48
C ALA A 408 18.79 51.21 21.18
N ALA A 409 18.38 51.65 19.99
CA ALA A 409 16.97 51.95 19.69
C ALA A 409 16.27 50.92 18.77
N SER A 410 16.96 50.39 17.75
CA SER A 410 16.34 49.45 16.78
C SER A 410 16.43 47.99 17.23
N LEU A 411 17.62 47.57 17.67
CA LEU A 411 17.89 46.21 18.13
C LEU A 411 17.59 46.07 19.63
N GLY A 412 18.22 46.91 20.45
CA GLY A 412 18.14 46.86 21.92
C GLY A 412 18.66 45.55 22.52
N GLU A 413 18.80 45.51 23.85
CA GLU A 413 19.25 44.28 24.54
C GLU A 413 18.22 43.15 24.41
N ALA A 414 16.93 43.48 24.46
CA ALA A 414 15.85 42.50 24.33
C ALA A 414 15.79 41.89 22.92
N GLY A 415 15.96 42.69 21.85
CA GLY A 415 15.98 42.18 20.49
C GLY A 415 17.23 41.35 20.20
N LEU A 416 18.39 41.76 20.71
CA LEU A 416 19.63 41.00 20.62
C LEU A 416 19.51 39.62 21.29
N LYS A 417 18.95 39.56 22.52
CA LYS A 417 18.70 38.29 23.23
C LYS A 417 17.72 37.39 22.48
N ARG A 418 16.67 37.95 21.88
CA ARG A 418 15.70 37.19 21.07
C ARG A 418 16.34 36.59 19.82
N LEU A 419 17.15 37.36 19.09
CA LEU A 419 17.88 36.85 17.92
C LEU A 419 18.88 35.76 18.30
N ALA A 420 19.68 36.00 19.35
CA ALA A 420 20.63 35.01 19.84
C ALA A 420 19.93 33.70 20.23
N LYS A 421 18.79 33.78 20.94
CA LYS A 421 17.98 32.62 21.29
C LYS A 421 17.40 31.91 20.06
N SER A 422 16.96 32.67 19.05
CA SER A 422 16.40 32.11 17.82
C SER A 422 17.42 31.27 17.06
N ILE A 423 18.63 31.81 16.84
CA ILE A 423 19.70 31.09 16.12
C ILE A 423 20.21 29.90 16.94
N ASP A 424 20.41 30.08 18.25
CA ASP A 424 20.85 29.00 19.13
C ASP A 424 19.84 27.85 19.18
N THR A 425 18.54 28.16 19.22
CA THR A 425 17.49 27.14 19.20
C THR A 425 17.48 26.42 17.86
N ALA A 426 17.53 27.13 16.73
CA ALA A 426 17.62 26.48 15.42
C ALA A 426 18.85 25.58 15.29
N GLY A 427 20.03 26.03 15.74
CA GLY A 427 21.25 25.22 15.74
C GLY A 427 21.14 23.96 16.60
N ARG A 428 20.51 24.04 17.78
CA ARG A 428 20.23 22.88 18.64
C ARG A 428 19.24 21.91 18.01
N GLU A 429 18.15 22.39 17.42
CA GLU A 429 17.18 21.54 16.71
C GLU A 429 17.82 20.84 15.52
N LEU A 430 18.64 21.54 14.72
CA LEU A 430 19.40 20.92 13.62
C LEU A 430 20.31 19.80 14.13
N HIS A 431 21.01 20.02 15.25
CA HIS A 431 21.87 19.00 15.85
C HIS A 431 21.08 17.76 16.29
N ASN A 432 19.94 17.96 16.96
CA ASN A 432 19.05 16.88 17.38
C ASN A 432 18.50 16.12 16.17
N LEU A 433 18.01 16.83 15.15
CA LEU A 433 17.50 16.22 13.91
C LEU A 433 18.56 15.37 13.20
N ILE A 434 19.82 15.83 13.20
CA ILE A 434 20.92 15.06 12.61
C ILE A 434 21.18 13.80 13.43
N ALA A 435 21.30 13.92 14.76
CA ALA A 435 21.69 12.83 15.65
C ALA A 435 20.59 11.77 15.83
N GLU A 436 19.33 12.17 15.89
CA GLU A 436 18.20 11.28 16.19
C GLU A 436 17.55 10.69 14.92
N HIS A 437 17.61 11.40 13.79
CA HIS A 437 16.91 11.00 12.57
C HIS A 437 17.85 10.76 11.37
N LEU A 438 18.63 11.77 10.97
CA LEU A 438 19.37 11.73 9.71
C LEU A 438 20.53 10.71 9.73
N GLN A 439 21.36 10.75 10.77
CA GLN A 439 22.52 9.86 10.90
C GLN A 439 22.09 8.39 11.07
N PRO A 440 21.18 8.04 12.01
CA PRO A 440 20.74 6.65 12.13
C PRO A 440 20.09 6.12 10.85
N ALA A 441 19.33 6.94 10.12
CA ALA A 441 18.74 6.53 8.85
C ALA A 441 19.81 6.25 7.79
N ALA A 442 20.82 7.12 7.64
CA ALA A 442 21.91 6.93 6.69
C ALA A 442 22.75 5.68 7.00
N GLU A 443 23.00 5.40 8.28
CA GLU A 443 23.72 4.21 8.73
C GLU A 443 22.92 2.93 8.43
N LEU A 444 21.62 2.94 8.73
CA LEU A 444 20.71 1.82 8.44
C LEU A 444 20.59 1.55 6.93
N ILE A 445 20.45 2.58 6.11
CA ILE A 445 20.42 2.44 4.64
C ILE A 445 21.72 1.77 4.17
N SER A 446 22.87 2.26 4.66
CA SER A 446 24.19 1.71 4.30
C SER A 446 24.34 0.24 4.74
N PHE A 447 23.83 -0.11 5.93
CA PHE A 447 23.82 -1.48 6.42
C PHE A 447 22.98 -2.41 5.54
N ILE A 448 21.73 -2.02 5.23
CA ILE A 448 20.81 -2.84 4.44
C ILE A 448 21.31 -3.00 3.00
N ILE A 449 21.82 -1.94 2.37
CA ILE A 449 22.42 -2.02 1.04
C ILE A 449 23.67 -2.91 1.07
N GLY A 450 24.47 -2.85 2.14
CA GLY A 450 25.60 -3.75 2.37
C GLY A 450 25.19 -5.23 2.44
N GLU A 451 24.08 -5.54 3.13
CA GLU A 451 23.52 -6.89 3.16
C GLU A 451 23.02 -7.33 1.77
N LEU A 452 22.24 -6.50 1.09
CA LEU A 452 21.76 -6.75 -0.28
C LEU A 452 22.93 -6.99 -1.25
N ARG A 453 24.03 -6.22 -1.13
CA ARG A 453 25.24 -6.44 -1.90
C ARG A 453 25.86 -7.80 -1.59
N GLY A 454 25.96 -8.17 -0.31
CA GLY A 454 26.43 -9.49 0.11
C GLY A 454 25.60 -10.63 -0.51
N LEU A 455 24.28 -10.46 -0.53
CA LEU A 455 23.33 -11.40 -1.13
C LEU A 455 23.50 -11.48 -2.65
N SER A 456 23.71 -10.35 -3.34
CA SER A 456 23.87 -10.29 -4.80
C SER A 456 25.04 -11.12 -5.33
N ARG A 457 26.05 -11.37 -4.48
CA ARG A 457 27.19 -12.24 -4.81
C ARG A 457 26.78 -13.70 -4.95
N TRP A 458 25.64 -14.09 -4.40
CA TRP A 458 25.09 -15.43 -4.56
C TRP A 458 24.31 -15.60 -5.86
N ARG A 459 25.06 -15.52 -6.97
CA ARG A 459 24.52 -15.43 -8.34
C ARG A 459 23.61 -16.59 -8.73
N SER A 460 23.78 -17.79 -8.17
CA SER A 460 22.93 -18.95 -8.48
C SER A 460 21.47 -18.78 -8.04
N ARG A 461 21.21 -18.00 -6.99
CA ARG A 461 19.88 -17.80 -6.41
C ARG A 461 19.27 -16.47 -6.84
N LEU A 462 19.99 -15.37 -6.62
CA LEU A 462 19.44 -14.01 -6.68
C LEU A 462 19.61 -13.31 -8.03
N ARG A 463 20.51 -13.79 -8.90
CA ARG A 463 20.68 -13.20 -10.24
C ARG A 463 19.42 -13.32 -11.09
N ARG A 464 18.69 -14.43 -10.98
CA ARG A 464 17.44 -14.67 -11.72
C ARG A 464 16.28 -13.77 -11.26
N ILE A 465 16.42 -13.14 -10.09
CA ILE A 465 15.44 -12.20 -9.53
C ILE A 465 15.89 -10.75 -9.82
N GLY A 466 17.01 -10.54 -10.53
CA GLY A 466 17.50 -9.20 -10.87
C GLY A 466 18.29 -8.50 -9.77
N LEU A 467 18.81 -9.21 -8.77
CA LEU A 467 19.74 -8.59 -7.82
C LEU A 467 21.16 -8.53 -8.42
N HIS A 468 21.53 -7.37 -8.97
CA HIS A 468 22.84 -7.16 -9.62
C HIS A 468 23.84 -6.50 -8.69
N GLU A 469 25.02 -7.12 -8.55
CA GLU A 469 26.13 -6.65 -7.72
C GLU A 469 26.60 -5.24 -8.11
N THR A 470 26.70 -4.95 -9.41
CA THR A 470 27.21 -3.66 -9.91
C THR A 470 26.32 -2.47 -9.55
N LEU A 471 25.00 -2.65 -9.60
CA LEU A 471 24.05 -1.58 -9.26
C LEU A 471 24.04 -1.32 -7.75
N LEU A 472 24.15 -2.39 -6.95
CA LEU A 472 24.25 -2.26 -5.49
C LEU A 472 25.60 -1.70 -5.04
N GLU A 473 26.68 -1.91 -5.80
CA GLU A 473 27.97 -1.24 -5.56
C GLU A 473 27.84 0.27 -5.74
N GLN A 474 27.16 0.73 -6.80
CA GLN A 474 26.88 2.16 -7.00
C GLN A 474 25.98 2.73 -5.91
N ALA A 475 24.94 2.00 -5.49
CA ALA A 475 24.08 2.41 -4.37
C ALA A 475 24.85 2.47 -3.04
N MET A 476 25.76 1.53 -2.81
CA MET A 476 26.62 1.51 -1.61
C MET A 476 27.59 2.70 -1.59
N GLU A 477 28.18 3.04 -2.74
CA GLU A 477 29.02 4.22 -2.89
C GLU A 477 28.23 5.50 -2.58
N ASN A 478 27.03 5.66 -3.13
CA ASN A 478 26.14 6.79 -2.82
C ASN A 478 25.75 6.85 -1.33
N ALA A 479 25.51 5.71 -0.69
CA ALA A 479 25.19 5.65 0.74
C ALA A 479 26.38 6.07 1.61
N GLY A 480 27.60 5.64 1.25
CA GLY A 480 28.83 6.08 1.92
C GLY A 480 29.11 7.58 1.74
N MET A 481 28.86 8.13 0.54
CA MET A 481 28.96 9.57 0.30
C MET A 481 27.94 10.37 1.12
N LEU A 482 26.72 9.86 1.27
CA LEU A 482 25.69 10.46 2.13
C LEU A 482 26.16 10.51 3.59
N LEU A 483 26.69 9.41 4.13
CA LEU A 483 27.21 9.37 5.51
C LEU A 483 28.28 10.43 5.77
N ILE A 484 29.22 10.62 4.84
CA ILE A 484 30.25 11.66 4.97
C ILE A 484 29.63 13.06 4.94
N GLN A 485 28.63 13.28 4.10
CA GLN A 485 27.94 14.57 4.03
C GLN A 485 27.16 14.88 5.31
N VAL A 486 26.52 13.88 5.92
CA VAL A 486 25.83 14.04 7.21
C VAL A 486 26.83 14.44 8.30
N GLU A 487 27.97 13.75 8.41
CA GLU A 487 29.00 14.10 9.38
C GLU A 487 29.63 15.47 9.13
N ARG A 488 29.87 15.81 7.87
CA ARG A 488 30.35 17.13 7.50
C ARG A 488 29.35 18.22 7.90
N LEU A 489 28.07 18.02 7.62
CA LEU A 489 27.01 18.95 8.00
C LEU A 489 26.94 19.11 9.52
N LEU A 490 27.07 18.03 10.29
CA LEU A 490 27.08 18.06 11.75
C LEU A 490 28.18 18.99 12.30
N ARG A 491 29.38 18.90 11.73
CA ARG A 491 30.51 19.78 12.09
C ARG A 491 30.22 21.23 11.71
N ILE A 492 29.74 21.48 10.49
CA ILE A 492 29.42 22.83 10.01
C ILE A 492 28.34 23.49 10.88
N VAL A 493 27.30 22.75 11.26
CA VAL A 493 26.25 23.24 12.16
C VAL A 493 26.83 23.61 13.53
N SER A 494 27.69 22.75 14.07
CA SER A 494 28.33 22.96 15.38
C SER A 494 29.26 24.18 15.38
N ASP A 495 30.10 24.30 14.36
CA ASP A 495 31.04 25.40 14.18
C ASP A 495 30.29 26.73 13.97
N THR A 496 29.29 26.74 13.10
CA THR A 496 28.44 27.91 12.84
C THR A 496 27.77 28.39 14.12
N ASN A 497 27.15 27.49 14.89
CA ASN A 497 26.49 27.87 16.14
C ASN A 497 27.49 28.42 17.18
N GLY A 498 28.70 27.85 17.24
CA GLY A 498 29.81 28.37 18.05
C GLY A 498 30.18 29.81 17.67
N GLN A 499 30.33 30.09 16.37
CA GLN A 499 30.69 31.42 15.87
C GLN A 499 29.60 32.47 16.14
N PHE A 500 28.32 32.13 15.94
CA PHE A 500 27.22 33.02 16.31
C PHE A 500 27.19 33.31 17.81
N ARG A 501 27.44 32.31 18.67
CA ARG A 501 27.53 32.51 20.12
C ARG A 501 28.64 33.48 20.49
N LEU A 502 29.84 33.36 19.89
CA LEU A 502 30.94 34.31 20.11
C LEU A 502 30.53 35.74 19.76
N PHE A 503 29.92 35.93 18.59
CA PHE A 503 29.43 37.23 18.13
C PHE A 503 28.38 37.84 19.08
N PHE A 504 27.36 37.08 19.46
CA PHE A 504 26.29 37.59 20.33
C PHE A 504 26.76 37.90 21.75
N VAL A 505 27.67 37.10 22.32
CA VAL A 505 28.27 37.37 23.64
C VAL A 505 29.08 38.66 23.60
N TRP A 506 29.92 38.84 22.57
CA TRP A 506 30.66 40.08 22.37
C TRP A 506 29.73 41.28 22.19
N LEU A 507 28.76 41.19 21.28
CA LEU A 507 27.88 42.31 20.97
C LEU A 507 27.02 42.73 22.17
N THR A 508 26.59 41.77 23.00
CA THR A 508 25.85 42.04 24.24
C THR A 508 26.72 42.81 25.23
N LYS A 509 28.01 42.45 25.35
CA LYS A 509 28.96 43.14 26.22
C LYS A 509 29.27 44.55 25.71
N SER A 510 29.47 44.72 24.41
CA SER A 510 29.67 46.03 23.77
C SER A 510 28.47 46.95 23.97
N LEU A 511 27.24 46.44 23.80
CA LEU A 511 26.01 47.22 24.03
C LEU A 511 25.91 47.72 25.48
N ARG A 512 26.21 46.88 26.47
CA ARG A 512 26.18 47.28 27.90
C ARG A 512 27.23 48.33 28.22
N GLN A 513 28.42 48.21 27.64
CA GLN A 513 29.49 49.21 27.78
C GLN A 513 29.09 50.56 27.19
N LEU A 514 28.46 50.57 26.01
CA LEU A 514 27.97 51.79 25.37
C LEU A 514 26.85 52.47 26.17
N ASN A 515 26.01 51.69 26.84
CA ASN A 515 24.94 52.21 27.72
C ASN A 515 25.45 52.69 29.11
N GLY A 516 26.74 52.53 29.42
CA GLY A 516 27.32 52.96 30.70
C GLY A 516 27.04 52.03 31.89
N ASP A 517 26.51 50.82 31.66
CA ASP A 517 26.22 49.83 32.69
C ASP A 517 27.52 49.18 33.21
N THR A 518 28.12 49.79 34.23
CA THR A 518 29.36 49.34 34.90
C THR A 518 29.11 48.59 36.23
N GLY A 519 27.90 48.05 36.42
CA GLY A 519 27.53 47.32 37.64
C GLY A 519 28.22 45.95 37.81
N PRO A 520 28.17 45.35 39.01
CA PRO A 520 28.84 44.07 39.35
C PRO A 520 28.35 42.83 38.55
N GLN A 521 27.29 42.97 37.75
CA GLN A 521 26.85 41.94 36.79
C GLN A 521 27.61 41.98 35.45
N ALA A 522 28.33 43.06 35.14
CA ALA A 522 29.15 43.17 33.92
C ALA A 522 30.41 42.28 33.97
N SER A 523 30.90 41.98 35.17
CA SER A 523 32.03 41.08 35.44
C SER A 523 31.71 39.59 35.37
N GLN A 524 30.44 39.20 35.18
CA GLN A 524 30.01 37.79 35.07
C GLN A 524 30.03 37.25 33.63
N LEU A 525 30.27 38.09 32.61
CA LEU A 525 30.33 37.65 31.22
C LEU A 525 31.71 37.04 30.89
N PRO A 526 31.78 35.96 30.07
CA PRO A 526 33.03 35.32 29.68
C PRO A 526 34.06 36.28 29.07
N ALA A 527 35.33 35.88 29.08
CA ALA A 527 36.39 36.58 28.35
C ALA A 527 36.02 36.65 26.84
N ILE A 528 36.24 37.81 26.22
CA ILE A 528 35.93 38.01 24.80
C ILE A 528 37.08 37.43 23.98
N ASP A 529 36.78 36.49 23.08
CA ASP A 529 37.69 36.11 22.01
C ASP A 529 37.55 37.08 20.83
N SER A 530 38.41 38.10 20.79
CA SER A 530 38.40 39.09 19.72
C SER A 530 38.82 38.51 18.36
N ALA A 531 39.62 37.43 18.34
CA ALA A 531 40.04 36.80 17.11
C ALA A 531 38.90 36.03 16.46
N GLY A 532 38.16 35.23 17.25
CA GLY A 532 36.97 34.52 16.78
C GLY A 532 35.87 35.44 16.29
N VAL A 533 35.60 36.56 16.98
CA VAL A 533 34.61 37.55 16.53
C VAL A 533 35.03 38.21 15.21
N ALA A 534 36.32 38.53 15.04
CA ALA A 534 36.83 39.08 13.80
C ALA A 534 36.71 38.08 12.63
N ASP A 535 36.89 36.79 12.91
CA ASP A 535 36.70 35.73 11.91
C ASP A 535 35.23 35.63 11.50
N PHE A 536 34.29 35.52 12.45
CA PHE A 536 32.85 35.51 12.17
C PHE A 536 32.41 36.69 11.29
N LEU A 537 32.84 37.91 11.61
CA LEU A 537 32.49 39.11 10.83
C LEU A 537 32.99 39.02 9.38
N ARG A 538 34.13 38.36 9.14
CA ARG A 538 34.68 38.21 7.78
C ARG A 538 34.02 37.09 6.99
N THR A 539 33.62 35.99 7.64
CA THR A 539 33.27 34.73 6.99
C THR A 539 31.78 34.39 7.05
N HIS A 540 31.10 34.67 8.18
CA HIS A 540 29.75 34.17 8.47
C HIS A 540 28.68 35.28 8.59
N PHE A 541 29.07 36.55 8.71
CA PHE A 541 28.10 37.64 8.90
C PHE A 541 27.27 37.97 7.64
N GLU A 542 27.87 37.88 6.44
CA GLU A 542 27.20 38.17 5.15
C GLU A 542 26.88 36.91 4.35
N LYS A 543 27.35 35.73 4.79
CA LYS A 543 27.20 34.46 4.06
C LYS A 543 26.53 33.43 4.98
N ASP A 544 25.50 32.77 4.47
CA ASP A 544 24.88 31.63 5.15
C ASP A 544 25.73 30.37 4.93
N PRO A 545 26.35 29.81 5.98
CA PRO A 545 27.19 28.62 5.88
C PRO A 545 26.39 27.31 5.76
N ILE A 546 25.12 27.26 6.22
CA ILE A 546 24.32 26.03 6.32
C ILE A 546 23.28 25.96 5.19
N GLY A 547 22.68 27.09 4.83
CA GLY A 547 21.63 27.20 3.81
C GLY A 547 21.97 26.49 2.50
N PRO A 548 23.17 26.67 1.91
CA PRO A 548 23.55 25.99 0.68
C PRO A 548 23.59 24.46 0.79
N HIS A 549 23.95 23.89 1.96
CA HIS A 549 23.95 22.44 2.16
C HIS A 549 22.52 21.84 2.19
N LEU A 550 21.56 22.60 2.72
CA LEU A 550 20.16 22.21 2.86
C LEU A 550 19.27 22.67 1.69
N ALA A 551 19.87 23.26 0.66
CA ALA A 551 19.16 23.70 -0.53
C ALA A 551 18.51 22.52 -1.28
N PRO A 552 17.40 22.75 -2.00
CA PRO A 552 16.71 21.72 -2.75
C PRO A 552 17.58 21.25 -3.92
N ALA A 553 17.29 20.06 -4.45
CA ALA A 553 18.05 19.49 -5.55
C ALA A 553 17.97 20.29 -6.87
N SER A 554 16.98 21.19 -7.01
CA SER A 554 16.79 22.05 -8.20
C SER A 554 17.83 23.16 -8.32
N ASP A 555 18.46 23.52 -7.21
CA ASP A 555 19.38 24.65 -7.18
C ASP A 555 20.77 24.10 -7.54
N GLU A 556 21.30 24.42 -8.73
CA GLU A 556 22.67 24.09 -9.15
C GLU A 556 23.72 24.91 -8.36
N LEU A 557 23.66 24.81 -7.04
CA LEU A 557 24.60 25.45 -6.13
C LEU A 557 25.81 24.53 -5.96
N THR A 558 26.95 24.99 -6.48
CA THR A 558 28.24 24.38 -6.17
C THR A 558 28.79 25.02 -4.92
N MET A 559 29.04 24.21 -3.91
CA MET A 559 29.64 24.64 -2.66
C MET A 559 31.15 24.84 -2.81
N ASP A 560 31.67 25.92 -2.25
CA ASP A 560 33.10 26.16 -2.16
C ASP A 560 33.71 25.15 -1.18
N VAL A 561 34.46 24.19 -1.70
CA VAL A 561 35.23 23.21 -0.92
C VAL A 561 36.68 23.67 -0.88
N ASN A 562 37.37 23.46 0.24
CA ASN A 562 38.77 23.79 0.35
C ASN A 562 39.59 22.99 -0.68
N VAL A 563 40.51 23.65 -1.38
CA VAL A 563 41.39 23.03 -2.38
C VAL A 563 42.16 21.85 -1.79
N GLU A 564 42.58 21.94 -0.53
CA GLU A 564 43.26 20.85 0.17
C GLU A 564 42.36 19.64 0.43
N GLU A 565 41.08 19.86 0.76
CA GLU A 565 40.12 18.78 0.96
C GLU A 565 39.83 18.07 -0.36
N GLN A 566 39.69 18.84 -1.45
CA GLN A 566 39.49 18.29 -2.78
C GLN A 566 40.70 17.47 -3.26
N ALA A 567 41.93 17.96 -3.03
CA ALA A 567 43.15 17.22 -3.35
C ALA A 567 43.25 15.90 -2.55
N ARG A 568 42.93 15.93 -1.25
CA ARG A 568 42.87 14.72 -0.42
C ARG A 568 41.84 13.71 -0.92
N MET A 569 40.68 14.18 -1.39
CA MET A 569 39.66 13.30 -1.96
C MET A 569 40.15 12.63 -3.26
N GLU A 570 40.87 13.36 -4.11
CA GLU A 570 41.48 12.82 -5.32
C GLU A 570 42.55 11.77 -5.01
N GLU A 571 43.38 12.00 -3.99
CA GLU A 571 44.34 11.01 -3.49
C GLU A 571 43.65 9.75 -2.95
N LEU A 572 42.57 9.92 -2.16
CA LEU A 572 41.80 8.79 -1.65
C LEU A 572 41.11 7.99 -2.74
N ALA A 573 40.62 8.64 -3.80
CA ALA A 573 40.03 7.96 -4.96
C ALA A 573 41.05 7.03 -5.64
N ILE A 574 42.32 7.45 -5.75
CA ILE A 574 43.40 6.61 -6.29
C ILE A 574 43.66 5.39 -5.39
N MET A 575 43.46 5.53 -4.07
CA MET A 575 43.65 4.46 -3.08
C MET A 575 42.44 3.54 -2.91
N GLY A 576 41.41 3.66 -3.76
CA GLY A 576 40.18 2.85 -3.71
C GLY A 576 39.06 3.46 -2.86
N GLY A 577 39.11 4.77 -2.59
CA GLY A 577 37.99 5.55 -2.10
C GLY A 577 36.91 5.78 -3.17
N PHE A 578 35.98 6.69 -2.91
CA PHE A 578 34.88 6.97 -3.83
C PHE A 578 35.38 7.50 -5.19
N ALA A 579 34.78 7.02 -6.27
CA ALA A 579 35.04 7.44 -7.63
C ALA A 579 34.56 8.88 -7.90
N ASP A 580 33.47 9.30 -7.27
CA ASP A 580 32.91 10.64 -7.42
C ASP A 580 33.50 11.62 -6.38
N THR A 581 34.62 12.27 -6.71
CA THR A 581 35.28 13.24 -5.82
C THR A 581 34.52 14.57 -5.69
N LYS A 582 33.56 14.84 -6.59
CA LYS A 582 32.78 16.09 -6.59
C LYS A 582 31.58 16.04 -5.65
N PHE A 583 31.37 14.94 -4.93
CA PHE A 583 30.22 14.81 -4.06
C PHE A 583 30.19 15.86 -2.94
N LEU A 584 31.36 16.36 -2.51
CA LEU A 584 31.53 17.42 -1.52
C LEU A 584 31.00 18.79 -1.97
N THR A 585 30.87 19.04 -3.27
CA THR A 585 30.40 20.34 -3.78
C THR A 585 28.89 20.42 -3.94
N ARG A 586 28.16 19.33 -3.65
CA ARG A 586 26.70 19.25 -3.86
C ARG A 586 25.92 19.38 -2.57
N THR A 587 24.66 19.76 -2.72
CA THR A 587 23.69 19.80 -1.62
C THR A 587 23.37 18.40 -1.11
N LEU A 588 22.93 18.30 0.14
CA LEU A 588 22.52 17.04 0.74
C LEU A 588 21.32 16.42 -0.02
N SER A 589 20.35 17.26 -0.41
CA SER A 589 19.19 16.84 -1.23
C SER A 589 19.60 16.22 -2.57
N SER A 590 20.62 16.78 -3.23
CA SER A 590 21.15 16.21 -4.49
C SER A 590 21.76 14.83 -4.28
N GLN A 591 22.47 14.62 -3.18
CA GLN A 591 23.06 13.32 -2.84
C GLN A 591 21.99 12.28 -2.49
N VAL A 592 20.98 12.67 -1.73
CA VAL A 592 19.83 11.79 -1.42
C VAL A 592 19.10 11.39 -2.70
N HIS A 593 18.88 12.32 -3.63
CA HIS A 593 18.27 12.01 -4.92
C HIS A 593 19.11 11.01 -5.74
N ARG A 594 20.44 11.16 -5.76
CA ARG A 594 21.33 10.20 -6.45
C ARG A 594 21.31 8.81 -5.83
N LEU A 595 21.35 8.74 -4.49
CA LEU A 595 21.22 7.48 -3.77
C LEU A 595 19.89 6.81 -4.11
N ARG A 596 18.78 7.55 -4.04
CA ARG A 596 17.47 7.04 -4.43
C ARG A 596 17.44 6.56 -5.87
N ALA A 597 17.98 7.33 -6.82
CA ALA A 597 18.00 6.93 -8.23
C ALA A 597 18.77 5.61 -8.42
N SER A 598 19.94 5.46 -7.77
CA SER A 598 20.69 4.20 -7.83
C SER A 598 19.98 3.03 -7.15
N CYS A 599 19.25 3.27 -6.06
CA CYS A 599 18.41 2.26 -5.41
C CYS A 599 17.25 1.86 -6.33
N GLN A 600 16.56 2.82 -6.93
CA GLN A 600 15.46 2.58 -7.88
C GLN A 600 15.94 1.79 -9.10
N GLU A 601 17.10 2.12 -9.67
CA GLU A 601 17.70 1.35 -10.76
C GLU A 601 17.93 -0.12 -10.36
N ALA A 602 18.48 -0.36 -9.16
CA ALA A 602 18.70 -1.71 -8.63
C ALA A 602 17.38 -2.44 -8.33
N PHE A 603 16.40 -1.74 -7.75
CA PHE A 603 15.13 -2.29 -7.28
C PHE A 603 14.07 -2.46 -8.38
N GLN A 604 14.28 -1.87 -9.57
CA GLN A 604 13.48 -2.14 -10.77
C GLN A 604 13.99 -3.35 -11.57
N MET A 605 15.20 -3.84 -11.33
CA MET A 605 15.73 -5.00 -12.04
C MET A 605 14.93 -6.30 -11.87
N PRO A 606 14.30 -6.59 -10.70
CA PRO A 606 13.35 -7.70 -10.60
C PRO A 606 12.26 -7.65 -11.66
N VAL A 607 11.69 -6.48 -11.94
CA VAL A 607 10.72 -6.32 -13.03
C VAL A 607 11.33 -6.72 -14.36
N LYS A 608 12.56 -6.28 -14.67
CA LYS A 608 13.22 -6.61 -15.94
C LYS A 608 13.57 -8.09 -16.10
N GLU A 609 13.92 -8.78 -15.02
CA GLU A 609 14.31 -10.20 -15.07
C GLU A 609 13.10 -11.15 -14.92
N VAL A 610 12.10 -10.81 -14.12
CA VAL A 610 10.92 -11.67 -13.89
C VAL A 610 9.94 -11.58 -15.05
N SER A 611 9.68 -10.38 -15.59
CA SER A 611 8.71 -10.17 -16.68
C SER A 611 8.89 -11.10 -17.89
N PRO A 612 10.10 -11.28 -18.46
CA PRO A 612 10.30 -12.21 -19.59
C PRO A 612 10.15 -13.70 -19.22
N ASN A 613 10.15 -14.03 -17.92
CA ASN A 613 9.90 -15.38 -17.44
C ASN A 613 8.40 -15.67 -17.20
N LEU A 614 7.53 -14.66 -17.26
CA LEU A 614 6.07 -14.80 -17.22
C LEU A 614 5.57 -15.29 -18.59
N ARG A 615 5.62 -16.60 -18.83
CA ARG A 615 5.31 -17.18 -20.13
C ARG A 615 3.86 -17.67 -20.21
N PRO A 616 3.10 -17.33 -21.27
CA PRO A 616 1.79 -17.92 -21.47
C PRO A 616 1.95 -19.40 -21.82
N ARG A 617 1.19 -20.26 -21.14
CA ARG A 617 1.13 -21.70 -21.43
C ARG A 617 0.04 -22.02 -22.43
N CYS A 618 -1.15 -21.48 -22.20
CA CYS A 618 -2.31 -21.75 -23.03
C CYS A 618 -3.32 -20.60 -22.97
N MET A 619 -4.19 -20.54 -23.99
CA MET A 619 -5.33 -19.64 -24.07
C MET A 619 -6.57 -20.42 -24.47
N LEU A 620 -7.69 -20.12 -23.82
CA LEU A 620 -9.01 -20.68 -24.08
C LEU A 620 -9.99 -19.54 -24.37
N LEU A 621 -10.79 -19.70 -25.43
CA LEU A 621 -11.92 -18.81 -25.69
C LEU A 621 -13.10 -19.26 -24.80
N LEU A 622 -13.58 -18.35 -23.95
CA LEU A 622 -14.70 -18.59 -23.04
C LEU A 622 -16.04 -18.24 -23.70
N LEU A 623 -16.14 -17.04 -24.31
CA LEU A 623 -17.37 -16.48 -24.87
C LEU A 623 -17.09 -15.70 -26.16
N SER A 624 -17.93 -15.88 -27.19
CA SER A 624 -17.88 -15.12 -28.46
C SER A 624 -19.19 -15.26 -29.24
N PRO A 625 -19.66 -14.21 -29.95
CA PRO A 625 -19.11 -12.84 -29.97
C PRO A 625 -19.59 -12.03 -28.76
N LEU A 626 -18.74 -11.13 -28.27
CA LEU A 626 -19.15 -10.14 -27.27
C LEU A 626 -19.84 -8.93 -27.95
N PRO A 627 -20.97 -8.43 -27.42
CA PRO A 627 -21.71 -7.31 -28.05
C PRO A 627 -20.99 -5.96 -27.98
N SER A 628 -20.06 -5.76 -27.03
CA SER A 628 -19.21 -4.57 -26.92
C SER A 628 -17.85 -4.90 -26.27
N LEU A 629 -16.84 -4.07 -26.55
CA LEU A 629 -15.47 -4.15 -26.01
C LEU A 629 -15.08 -2.80 -25.39
N PRO A 630 -14.69 -2.75 -24.10
CA PRO A 630 -14.76 -3.82 -23.11
C PRO A 630 -16.23 -4.24 -22.85
N PRO A 631 -16.49 -5.49 -22.42
CA PRO A 631 -17.86 -5.87 -22.06
C PRO A 631 -18.36 -5.00 -20.91
N PRO A 632 -19.68 -4.83 -20.80
CA PRO A 632 -20.26 -4.24 -19.61
C PRO A 632 -19.79 -5.04 -18.38
N SER A 633 -19.67 -4.38 -17.23
CA SER A 633 -19.27 -4.93 -15.92
C SER A 633 -20.21 -6.03 -15.38
N THR A 634 -21.09 -6.57 -16.23
CA THR A 634 -22.30 -7.32 -15.93
C THR A 634 -22.23 -8.79 -16.35
N VAL A 635 -21.04 -9.34 -16.64
CA VAL A 635 -20.90 -10.81 -16.79
C VAL A 635 -20.41 -11.34 -15.44
N PRO A 636 -21.28 -12.00 -14.64
CA PRO A 636 -20.88 -12.66 -13.41
C PRO A 636 -19.78 -13.68 -13.69
N LEU A 637 -18.65 -13.50 -13.00
CA LEU A 637 -17.44 -14.26 -13.18
C LEU A 637 -16.74 -14.43 -11.83
N SER A 638 -16.32 -15.65 -11.54
CA SER A 638 -15.52 -15.94 -10.34
C SER A 638 -14.39 -16.91 -10.69
N LEU A 639 -13.20 -16.62 -10.17
CA LEU A 639 -11.98 -17.38 -10.41
C LEU A 639 -11.25 -17.57 -9.09
N THR A 640 -11.00 -18.81 -8.71
CA THR A 640 -10.24 -19.16 -7.49
C THR A 640 -9.47 -20.46 -7.65
N TYR A 641 -8.47 -20.69 -6.80
CA TYR A 641 -7.75 -21.97 -6.70
C TYR A 641 -8.22 -22.74 -5.45
N PHE A 642 -8.55 -24.01 -5.62
CA PHE A 642 -8.85 -24.94 -4.51
C PHE A 642 -7.71 -25.94 -4.31
N GLU A 643 -7.53 -26.36 -3.07
CA GLU A 643 -6.60 -27.44 -2.71
C GLU A 643 -7.25 -28.79 -3.04
N THR A 644 -6.46 -29.70 -3.60
CA THR A 644 -6.86 -31.06 -3.90
C THR A 644 -5.97 -32.06 -3.20
N ASP A 645 -6.60 -33.07 -2.61
CA ASP A 645 -5.91 -34.18 -1.97
C ASP A 645 -5.24 -35.04 -3.03
N SER A 646 -3.92 -34.97 -3.11
CA SER A 646 -3.17 -36.00 -3.82
C SER A 646 -3.26 -37.27 -2.99
N GLY A 647 -3.89 -38.33 -3.51
CA GLY A 647 -3.98 -39.64 -2.84
C GLY A 647 -2.63 -40.35 -2.63
N SER A 648 -1.51 -39.63 -2.71
CA SER A 648 -0.15 -40.12 -2.58
C SER A 648 0.35 -39.93 -1.13
N LYS A 649 1.17 -40.87 -0.65
CA LYS A 649 1.72 -40.83 0.72
C LYS A 649 2.72 -39.68 0.96
N MET A 650 3.17 -38.98 -0.09
CA MET A 650 3.86 -37.70 0.03
C MET A 650 2.82 -36.58 -0.10
N LYS A 651 2.69 -35.75 0.94
CA LYS A 651 1.74 -34.63 1.01
C LYS A 651 2.18 -33.46 0.10
N ASP A 652 2.26 -33.67 -1.20
CA ASP A 652 2.26 -32.57 -2.15
C ASP A 652 0.81 -32.12 -2.32
N ILE A 653 0.50 -30.94 -1.77
CA ILE A 653 -0.82 -30.30 -1.94
C ILE A 653 -0.91 -29.86 -3.40
N LEU A 654 -1.83 -30.46 -4.15
CA LEU A 654 -2.13 -30.03 -5.51
C LEU A 654 -3.12 -28.86 -5.45
N LEU A 655 -2.95 -27.90 -6.35
CA LEU A 655 -3.85 -26.75 -6.48
C LEU A 655 -4.50 -26.81 -7.86
N GLU A 656 -5.83 -26.80 -7.89
CA GLU A 656 -6.62 -26.76 -9.12
C GLU A 656 -7.33 -25.41 -9.22
N ASP A 657 -7.27 -24.78 -10.39
CA ASP A 657 -8.03 -23.56 -10.68
C ASP A 657 -9.46 -23.90 -11.08
N TYR A 658 -10.39 -23.06 -10.64
CA TYR A 658 -11.81 -23.13 -10.97
C TYR A 658 -12.25 -21.79 -11.55
N ILE A 659 -12.91 -21.82 -12.70
CA ILE A 659 -13.48 -20.66 -13.38
C ILE A 659 -14.98 -20.89 -13.51
N CYS A 660 -15.78 -20.02 -12.89
CA CYS A 660 -17.23 -20.00 -13.03
C CYS A 660 -17.65 -18.75 -13.79
N LEU A 661 -18.45 -18.91 -14.84
CA LEU A 661 -18.90 -17.81 -15.68
C LEU A 661 -20.36 -17.99 -16.08
N ARG A 662 -21.12 -16.90 -16.08
CA ARG A 662 -22.49 -16.89 -16.59
C ARG A 662 -22.49 -16.75 -18.12
N VAL A 663 -23.30 -17.56 -18.79
CA VAL A 663 -23.56 -17.51 -20.22
C VAL A 663 -25.04 -17.23 -20.45
N GLN A 664 -25.33 -16.29 -21.34
CA GLN A 664 -26.67 -16.02 -21.83
C GLN A 664 -26.76 -16.48 -23.29
N ASP A 665 -27.71 -17.36 -23.58
CA ASP A 665 -27.92 -17.88 -24.93
C ASP A 665 -28.79 -16.90 -25.73
N ASP A 666 -28.15 -15.94 -26.42
CA ASP A 666 -28.87 -14.95 -27.25
C ASP A 666 -29.49 -15.58 -28.52
N THR A 667 -29.14 -16.83 -28.86
CA THR A 667 -29.53 -17.49 -30.11
C THR A 667 -30.87 -18.21 -30.05
N ASN A 668 -31.39 -18.53 -28.86
CA ASN A 668 -32.67 -19.19 -28.68
C ASN A 668 -33.65 -18.18 -28.05
N SER A 669 -34.90 -18.18 -28.50
CA SER A 669 -35.98 -17.30 -27.99
C SER A 669 -36.37 -17.54 -26.53
N THR A 670 -35.55 -18.27 -25.77
CA THR A 670 -35.71 -18.58 -24.36
C THR A 670 -34.54 -17.94 -23.62
N ASP A 671 -34.83 -16.97 -22.74
CA ASP A 671 -33.91 -16.29 -21.80
C ASP A 671 -33.30 -17.26 -20.75
N GLN A 672 -32.84 -18.44 -21.17
CA GLN A 672 -32.25 -19.42 -20.27
C GLN A 672 -30.83 -18.99 -19.90
N SER A 673 -30.62 -18.83 -18.59
CA SER A 673 -29.31 -18.54 -18.04
C SER A 673 -28.57 -19.84 -17.74
N SER A 674 -27.35 -19.96 -18.27
CA SER A 674 -26.49 -21.10 -17.99
C SER A 674 -25.24 -20.65 -17.27
N VAL A 675 -24.67 -21.49 -16.42
CA VAL A 675 -23.40 -21.24 -15.73
C VAL A 675 -22.41 -22.31 -16.16
N ILE A 676 -21.27 -21.91 -16.71
CA ILE A 676 -20.19 -22.82 -17.10
C ILE A 676 -19.14 -22.83 -16.00
N ILE A 677 -18.69 -24.04 -15.65
CA ILE A 677 -17.66 -24.29 -14.66
C ILE A 677 -16.51 -25.05 -15.33
N LEU A 678 -15.32 -24.46 -15.27
CA LEU A 678 -14.08 -25.05 -15.77
C LEU A 678 -13.18 -25.37 -14.58
N ARG A 679 -12.48 -26.50 -14.62
CA ARG A 679 -11.42 -26.80 -13.65
C ARG A 679 -10.15 -27.34 -14.30
N SER A 680 -9.02 -27.19 -13.61
CA SER A 680 -7.69 -27.68 -14.01
C SER A 680 -7.16 -27.05 -15.30
N PHE A 681 -7.56 -25.83 -15.62
CA PHE A 681 -7.08 -25.09 -16.78
C PHE A 681 -5.58 -24.78 -16.69
N ALA A 682 -5.10 -24.29 -15.55
CA ALA A 682 -3.69 -23.94 -15.36
C ALA A 682 -2.74 -25.15 -15.36
N VAL A 683 -3.23 -26.31 -14.92
CA VAL A 683 -2.47 -27.57 -14.85
C VAL A 683 -2.42 -28.29 -16.21
N SER A 684 -3.50 -28.19 -17.00
CA SER A 684 -3.62 -28.83 -18.32
C SER A 684 -2.56 -28.39 -19.36
N GLY A 685 -1.87 -27.27 -19.13
CA GLY A 685 -0.76 -26.80 -19.96
C GLY A 685 0.51 -27.66 -19.88
N HIS A 686 0.61 -28.57 -18.90
CA HIS A 686 1.65 -29.60 -18.87
C HIS A 686 1.24 -30.78 -19.75
N CYS A 687 1.74 -30.85 -20.99
CA CYS A 687 1.72 -32.06 -21.81
C CYS A 687 2.62 -33.17 -21.21
N ALA A 688 2.42 -33.53 -19.95
CA ALA A 688 2.95 -34.77 -19.38
C ALA A 688 2.00 -35.92 -19.78
N PRO A 689 2.51 -37.03 -20.34
CA PRO A 689 1.67 -38.18 -20.66
C PRO A 689 1.05 -38.73 -19.36
N GLY A 690 -0.25 -38.52 -19.17
CA GLY A 690 -1.00 -38.94 -17.97
C GLY A 690 -1.52 -37.83 -17.05
N GLY A 691 -1.33 -36.54 -17.39
CA GLY A 691 -1.95 -35.43 -16.65
C GLY A 691 -3.48 -35.36 -16.85
N LYS A 692 -4.22 -34.96 -15.81
CA LYS A 692 -5.65 -34.63 -15.94
C LYS A 692 -5.82 -33.45 -16.91
N GLY A 693 -6.66 -33.60 -17.93
CA GLY A 693 -6.95 -32.55 -18.91
C GLY A 693 -7.81 -31.43 -18.32
N LEU A 694 -8.05 -30.38 -19.09
CA LEU A 694 -9.06 -29.37 -18.78
C LEU A 694 -10.43 -30.06 -18.67
N GLU A 695 -11.14 -29.86 -17.57
CA GLU A 695 -12.47 -30.45 -17.36
C GLU A 695 -13.54 -29.37 -17.30
N VAL A 696 -14.70 -29.68 -17.85
CA VAL A 696 -15.78 -28.70 -18.05
C VAL A 696 -17.11 -29.28 -17.63
N PHE A 697 -17.98 -28.42 -17.11
CA PHE A 697 -19.34 -28.70 -16.75
C PHE A 697 -20.23 -27.48 -16.98
N ALA A 698 -21.49 -27.68 -17.38
CA ALA A 698 -22.47 -26.61 -17.53
C ALA A 698 -23.73 -26.87 -16.70
N LEU A 699 -24.11 -25.87 -15.91
CA LEU A 699 -25.37 -25.82 -15.16
C LEU A 699 -26.38 -25.05 -15.99
N GLN A 700 -27.45 -25.70 -16.42
CA GLN A 700 -28.56 -25.05 -17.12
C GLN A 700 -29.68 -24.76 -16.12
N LEU A 701 -30.01 -23.49 -15.89
CA LEU A 701 -31.08 -23.14 -14.96
C LEU A 701 -32.45 -23.42 -15.58
N GLU A 702 -33.43 -23.77 -14.74
CA GLU A 702 -34.83 -23.88 -15.15
C GLU A 702 -35.33 -22.58 -15.80
N LYS A 703 -36.33 -22.67 -16.69
CA LYS A 703 -36.78 -21.53 -17.51
C LYS A 703 -37.26 -20.30 -16.71
N THR A 704 -37.72 -20.51 -15.48
CA THR A 704 -38.17 -19.45 -14.58
C THR A 704 -37.01 -18.78 -13.84
N LEU A 705 -35.84 -19.42 -13.79
CA LEU A 705 -34.70 -18.98 -12.99
C LEU A 705 -33.67 -18.21 -13.83
N HIS A 706 -33.21 -17.08 -13.30
CA HIS A 706 -32.21 -16.21 -13.91
C HIS A 706 -31.05 -15.97 -12.95
N CYS A 707 -29.82 -16.22 -13.38
CA CYS A 707 -28.62 -15.95 -12.57
C CYS A 707 -28.30 -14.45 -12.59
N ILE A 708 -28.40 -13.80 -11.43
CA ILE A 708 -28.04 -12.39 -11.23
C ILE A 708 -26.52 -12.26 -11.03
N ASP A 709 -25.96 -13.00 -10.09
CA ASP A 709 -24.53 -12.98 -9.77
C ASP A 709 -24.07 -14.35 -9.21
N LEU A 710 -22.76 -14.57 -9.16
CA LEU A 710 -22.19 -15.83 -8.67
C LEU A 710 -20.85 -15.61 -7.96
N ALA A 711 -20.53 -16.48 -7.01
CA ALA A 711 -19.25 -16.47 -6.33
C ALA A 711 -18.80 -17.89 -5.96
N LEU A 712 -17.53 -18.20 -6.21
CA LEU A 712 -16.89 -19.41 -5.68
C LEU A 712 -16.70 -19.28 -4.16
N TYR A 713 -16.98 -20.36 -3.45
CA TYR A 713 -17.04 -20.42 -1.99
C TYR A 713 -16.22 -21.62 -1.44
N LYS A 714 -16.07 -21.70 -0.12
CA LYS A 714 -15.22 -22.66 0.61
C LYS A 714 -15.44 -24.10 0.14
N GLN A 715 -14.38 -24.93 0.14
CA GLN A 715 -14.45 -26.38 -0.12
C GLN A 715 -15.13 -26.75 -1.46
N LYS A 716 -14.75 -26.09 -2.57
CA LYS A 716 -15.30 -26.34 -3.90
C LYS A 716 -16.83 -26.19 -3.93
N GLN A 717 -17.34 -25.14 -3.31
CA GLN A 717 -18.74 -24.74 -3.39
C GLN A 717 -18.89 -23.55 -4.33
N VAL A 718 -20.07 -23.41 -4.93
CA VAL A 718 -20.46 -22.21 -5.67
C VAL A 718 -21.77 -21.68 -5.12
N ILE A 719 -21.82 -20.36 -4.94
CA ILE A 719 -23.02 -19.64 -4.50
C ILE A 719 -23.56 -18.89 -5.72
N LEU A 720 -24.84 -19.11 -6.01
CA LEU A 720 -25.59 -18.48 -7.08
C LEU A 720 -26.65 -17.57 -6.47
N LEU A 721 -26.67 -16.31 -6.90
CA LEU A 721 -27.78 -15.39 -6.64
C LEU A 721 -28.73 -15.48 -7.82
N VAL A 722 -29.93 -16.02 -7.60
CA VAL A 722 -30.89 -16.37 -8.64
C VAL A 722 -32.20 -15.61 -8.42
N SER A 723 -32.79 -15.06 -9.48
CA SER A 723 -34.15 -14.54 -9.48
C SER A 723 -35.10 -15.48 -10.20
N GLU A 724 -36.28 -15.66 -9.64
CA GLU A 724 -37.40 -16.34 -10.28
C GLU A 724 -38.28 -15.30 -10.98
N LYS A 725 -38.46 -15.44 -12.29
CA LYS A 725 -39.35 -14.60 -13.11
C LYS A 725 -40.72 -15.25 -13.21
N ASP A 726 -41.74 -14.40 -13.21
CA ASP A 726 -43.13 -14.84 -13.40
C ASP A 726 -43.29 -15.44 -14.83
N PRO A 727 -43.84 -16.66 -14.97
CA PRO A 727 -44.10 -17.25 -16.27
C PRO A 727 -45.12 -16.47 -17.12
N GLU A 728 -45.98 -15.65 -16.51
CA GLU A 728 -47.03 -14.88 -17.22
C GLU A 728 -46.63 -13.43 -17.54
N ASP A 729 -45.73 -12.81 -16.75
CA ASP A 729 -45.23 -11.44 -16.95
C ASP A 729 -43.69 -11.43 -16.96
N THR A 730 -43.11 -11.50 -18.16
CA THR A 730 -41.67 -11.80 -18.43
C THR A 730 -40.65 -10.80 -17.85
N GLY A 731 -41.09 -9.75 -17.15
CA GLY A 731 -40.23 -8.79 -16.47
C GLY A 731 -40.37 -8.76 -14.94
N LYS A 732 -41.40 -9.37 -14.36
CA LYS A 732 -41.65 -9.28 -12.91
C LYS A 732 -40.90 -10.38 -12.18
N ILE A 733 -40.00 -9.99 -11.28
CA ILE A 733 -39.34 -10.92 -10.37
C ILE A 733 -40.37 -11.32 -9.31
N VAL A 734 -40.51 -12.61 -9.07
CA VAL A 734 -41.41 -13.21 -8.07
C VAL A 734 -40.68 -13.28 -6.74
N GLN A 735 -39.50 -13.88 -6.75
CA GLN A 735 -38.68 -14.13 -5.57
C GLN A 735 -37.21 -14.16 -5.98
N THR A 736 -36.31 -13.87 -5.04
CA THR A 736 -34.87 -14.11 -5.23
C THR A 736 -34.38 -15.13 -4.22
N TYR A 737 -33.40 -15.92 -4.63
CA TYR A 737 -32.85 -17.02 -3.86
C TYR A 737 -31.33 -16.98 -3.86
N LEU A 738 -30.76 -17.41 -2.75
CA LEU A 738 -29.34 -17.73 -2.63
C LEU A 738 -29.21 -19.25 -2.64
N MET A 739 -28.59 -19.78 -3.70
CA MET A 739 -28.42 -21.22 -3.91
C MET A 739 -26.95 -21.60 -3.74
N MET A 740 -26.68 -22.60 -2.92
CA MET A 740 -25.35 -23.19 -2.72
C MET A 740 -25.30 -24.59 -3.33
N LEU A 741 -24.31 -24.80 -4.20
CA LEU A 741 -24.08 -26.08 -4.88
C LEU A 741 -22.68 -26.61 -4.56
N GLN A 742 -22.58 -27.92 -4.32
CA GLN A 742 -21.30 -28.62 -4.18
C GLN A 742 -20.75 -28.98 -5.56
N LEU A 743 -19.51 -28.60 -5.85
CA LEU A 743 -18.89 -28.92 -7.14
C LEU A 743 -18.38 -30.36 -7.20
N GLU A 744 -18.19 -31.04 -6.06
CA GLU A 744 -17.73 -32.44 -6.03
C GLU A 744 -18.79 -33.42 -6.52
N ASP A 745 -20.07 -33.05 -6.41
CA ASP A 745 -21.21 -33.86 -6.85
C ASP A 745 -21.44 -33.78 -8.37
N LEU A 746 -20.73 -32.88 -9.06
CA LEU A 746 -20.88 -32.65 -10.50
C LEU A 746 -19.97 -33.58 -11.32
N GLU A 747 -20.54 -34.23 -12.33
CA GLU A 747 -19.82 -35.13 -13.24
C GLU A 747 -19.08 -34.35 -14.33
N PHE A 748 -17.90 -33.83 -13.99
CA PHE A 748 -17.03 -33.12 -14.93
C PHE A 748 -16.56 -34.02 -16.09
N VAL A 749 -16.58 -33.47 -17.31
CA VAL A 749 -16.07 -34.16 -18.50
C VAL A 749 -14.73 -33.57 -18.92
N ALA A 750 -13.72 -34.43 -19.06
CA ALA A 750 -12.40 -34.04 -19.55
C ALA A 750 -12.44 -33.74 -21.05
N LEU A 751 -11.94 -32.56 -21.45
CA LEU A 751 -11.78 -32.20 -22.85
C LEU A 751 -10.53 -32.88 -23.42
N SER A 752 -10.72 -33.78 -24.38
CA SER A 752 -9.60 -34.42 -25.07
C SER A 752 -8.81 -33.39 -25.90
N SER A 753 -7.50 -33.59 -26.00
CA SER A 753 -6.57 -32.70 -26.72
C SER A 753 -6.86 -32.51 -28.22
N THR A 754 -7.83 -33.24 -28.77
CA THR A 754 -8.28 -33.22 -30.17
C THR A 754 -9.45 -32.25 -30.44
N SER A 755 -10.09 -31.68 -29.42
CA SER A 755 -11.21 -30.72 -29.58
C SER A 755 -10.74 -29.27 -29.76
N THR A 756 -9.51 -29.08 -30.26
CA THR A 756 -8.72 -27.84 -30.26
C THR A 756 -9.19 -26.74 -31.21
N HIS A 757 -10.32 -26.92 -31.90
CA HIS A 757 -11.00 -25.85 -32.63
C HIS A 757 -11.89 -24.96 -31.72
N MET A 758 -11.59 -24.91 -30.41
CA MET A 758 -12.30 -24.11 -29.39
C MET A 758 -12.39 -22.62 -29.73
N SER A 759 -11.55 -22.08 -30.61
CA SER A 759 -11.60 -20.66 -30.98
C SER A 759 -12.87 -20.25 -31.75
N ARG A 760 -13.73 -21.20 -32.15
CA ARG A 760 -14.94 -20.90 -32.95
C ARG A 760 -16.24 -21.52 -32.44
N VAL A 761 -16.21 -22.42 -31.47
CA VAL A 761 -17.41 -23.10 -30.94
C VAL A 761 -17.64 -22.65 -29.51
N SER A 762 -18.84 -22.14 -29.22
CA SER A 762 -19.25 -21.76 -27.86
C SER A 762 -19.07 -22.94 -26.90
N LEU A 763 -18.45 -22.72 -25.73
CA LEU A 763 -18.26 -23.74 -24.70
C LEU A 763 -19.58 -24.42 -24.33
N LEU A 764 -20.68 -23.68 -24.33
CA LEU A 764 -22.01 -24.21 -24.01
C LEU A 764 -22.43 -25.29 -25.01
N HIS A 765 -22.25 -25.04 -26.31
CA HIS A 765 -22.56 -26.01 -27.36
C HIS A 765 -21.71 -27.28 -27.24
N LEU A 766 -20.46 -27.14 -26.78
CA LEU A 766 -19.60 -28.29 -26.50
C LEU A 766 -20.10 -29.09 -25.30
N CYS A 767 -20.47 -28.43 -24.20
CA CYS A 767 -21.02 -29.10 -23.01
C CYS A 767 -22.27 -29.90 -23.37
N SER A 768 -23.18 -29.29 -24.13
CA SER A 768 -24.40 -29.95 -24.63
C SER A 768 -24.09 -31.18 -25.47
N ASN A 769 -23.08 -31.13 -26.33
CA ASN A 769 -22.67 -32.27 -27.16
C ASN A 769 -21.99 -33.39 -26.36
N LEU A 770 -21.24 -33.03 -25.31
CA LEU A 770 -20.53 -33.97 -24.45
C LEU A 770 -21.43 -34.58 -23.36
N GLY A 771 -22.67 -34.11 -23.22
CA GLY A 771 -23.57 -34.53 -22.15
C GLY A 771 -23.18 -34.03 -20.76
N ALA A 772 -22.27 -33.04 -20.68
CA ALA A 772 -21.80 -32.43 -19.44
C ALA A 772 -22.72 -31.29 -18.97
N VAL A 773 -24.04 -31.51 -19.06
CA VAL A 773 -25.05 -30.51 -18.74
C VAL A 773 -26.05 -31.09 -17.75
N THR A 774 -26.27 -30.40 -16.63
CA THR A 774 -27.35 -30.73 -15.70
C THR A 774 -28.30 -29.57 -15.54
N VAL A 775 -29.60 -29.88 -15.52
CA VAL A 775 -30.64 -28.89 -15.23
C VAL A 775 -30.72 -28.69 -13.72
N VAL A 776 -30.59 -27.43 -13.29
CA VAL A 776 -30.57 -27.02 -11.89
C VAL A 776 -31.86 -26.27 -11.60
N GLY A 777 -32.69 -26.88 -10.74
CA GLY A 777 -33.89 -26.26 -10.16
C GLY A 777 -33.72 -26.05 -8.65
N LEU A 778 -34.71 -25.46 -7.99
CA LEU A 778 -34.65 -25.12 -6.56
C LEU A 778 -34.41 -26.32 -5.61
N ASN A 779 -34.57 -27.56 -6.09
CA ASN A 779 -34.36 -28.78 -5.32
C ASN A 779 -32.92 -29.33 -5.38
N SER A 780 -32.02 -28.71 -6.14
CA SER A 780 -30.70 -29.27 -6.49
C SER A 780 -29.58 -28.93 -5.51
N GLY A 781 -29.86 -28.16 -4.45
CA GLY A 781 -28.88 -27.76 -3.45
C GLY A 781 -29.52 -27.11 -2.23
N LYS A 782 -28.69 -26.51 -1.36
CA LYS A 782 -29.19 -25.68 -0.27
C LYS A 782 -29.66 -24.36 -0.85
N VAL A 783 -30.95 -24.05 -0.72
CA VAL A 783 -31.55 -22.83 -1.28
C VAL A 783 -32.17 -22.04 -0.14
N ARG A 784 -31.89 -20.74 -0.11
CA ARG A 784 -32.46 -19.79 0.84
C ARG A 784 -33.24 -18.71 0.11
N ALA A 785 -34.50 -18.52 0.47
CA ALA A 785 -35.31 -17.44 -0.07
C ALA A 785 -34.90 -16.10 0.54
N ILE A 786 -34.69 -15.09 -0.30
CA ILE A 786 -34.33 -13.74 0.13
C ILE A 786 -35.63 -12.97 0.34
N GLN A 787 -35.77 -12.30 1.49
CA GLN A 787 -36.98 -11.56 1.86
C GLN A 787 -37.33 -10.41 0.88
N GLN A 788 -36.39 -9.97 0.04
CA GLN A 788 -36.61 -8.93 -0.97
C GLN A 788 -36.52 -9.50 -2.38
N VAL A 789 -37.41 -9.00 -3.23
CA VAL A 789 -37.60 -9.49 -4.61
C VAL A 789 -36.61 -8.82 -5.60
N ASP A 790 -35.99 -7.70 -5.22
CA ASP A 790 -35.15 -6.87 -6.10
C ASP A 790 -33.66 -6.93 -5.76
N ALA A 791 -33.07 -8.12 -5.68
CA ALA A 791 -31.63 -8.28 -5.48
C ALA A 791 -30.82 -7.75 -6.69
N VAL A 792 -29.70 -7.09 -6.42
CA VAL A 792 -28.82 -6.43 -7.41
C VAL A 792 -27.36 -6.80 -7.09
N PRO A 793 -26.49 -7.01 -8.10
CA PRO A 793 -25.06 -7.22 -7.87
C PRO A 793 -24.42 -6.00 -7.18
N PRO A 794 -23.30 -6.18 -6.45
CA PRO A 794 -22.48 -7.40 -6.36
C PRO A 794 -22.86 -8.35 -5.22
N LEU A 795 -22.72 -9.65 -5.40
CA LEU A 795 -22.75 -10.65 -4.32
C LEU A 795 -21.38 -10.69 -3.61
N ALA A 796 -21.34 -10.45 -2.29
CA ALA A 796 -20.11 -10.56 -1.50
C ALA A 796 -20.17 -11.74 -0.53
N VAL A 797 -19.21 -12.66 -0.63
CA VAL A 797 -19.15 -13.88 0.20
C VAL A 797 -17.84 -13.96 0.99
N SER A 798 -17.92 -14.50 2.21
CA SER A 798 -16.78 -14.72 3.10
C SER A 798 -16.61 -16.21 3.39
N ALA A 799 -15.63 -16.83 2.72
CA ALA A 799 -15.30 -18.24 2.90
C ALA A 799 -14.73 -18.56 4.30
N SER A 800 -14.15 -17.60 5.00
CA SER A 800 -13.57 -17.81 6.34
C SER A 800 -14.60 -17.73 7.46
N ARG A 801 -15.64 -16.90 7.29
CA ARG A 801 -16.64 -16.62 8.32
C ARG A 801 -18.02 -17.21 8.04
N GLY A 802 -18.25 -17.76 6.84
CA GLY A 802 -19.55 -18.33 6.50
C GLY A 802 -20.61 -17.29 6.18
N LEU A 803 -20.22 -16.10 5.73
CA LEU A 803 -21.16 -14.98 5.56
C LEU A 803 -21.39 -14.64 4.09
N ALA A 804 -22.61 -14.21 3.75
CA ALA A 804 -22.94 -13.56 2.48
C ALA A 804 -23.59 -12.20 2.73
N CYS A 805 -23.29 -11.24 1.86
CA CYS A 805 -23.97 -9.96 1.79
C CYS A 805 -24.62 -9.83 0.40
N VAL A 806 -25.92 -9.56 0.38
CA VAL A 806 -26.71 -9.31 -0.83
C VAL A 806 -27.23 -7.88 -0.78
N PHE A 807 -27.21 -7.19 -1.92
CA PHE A 807 -27.76 -5.84 -2.04
C PHE A 807 -29.10 -5.85 -2.76
N ALA A 808 -29.96 -4.91 -2.42
CA ALA A 808 -31.26 -4.70 -3.07
C ALA A 808 -31.36 -3.32 -3.73
N GLY A 809 -32.19 -3.21 -4.77
CA GLY A 809 -32.41 -2.00 -5.55
C GLY A 809 -32.87 -0.80 -4.71
N GLN A 810 -33.56 -1.05 -3.59
CA GLN A 810 -33.97 -0.03 -2.62
C GLN A 810 -32.84 0.50 -1.71
N ARG A 811 -31.56 0.34 -2.10
CA ARG A 811 -30.37 0.75 -1.31
C ARG A 811 -30.34 0.09 0.06
N ARG A 812 -30.53 -1.22 0.08
CA ARG A 812 -30.46 -2.03 1.31
C ARG A 812 -29.40 -3.12 1.17
N ALA A 813 -28.78 -3.46 2.29
CA ALA A 813 -27.96 -4.65 2.42
C ALA A 813 -28.64 -5.67 3.31
N LEU A 814 -28.44 -6.93 2.95
CA LEU A 814 -28.95 -8.12 3.63
C LEU A 814 -27.76 -9.02 3.94
N LEU A 815 -27.61 -9.38 5.21
CA LEU A 815 -26.56 -10.27 5.69
C LEU A 815 -27.15 -11.64 5.94
N TYR A 816 -26.49 -12.67 5.43
CA TYR A 816 -26.89 -14.06 5.59
C TYR A 816 -25.74 -14.87 6.17
N ASP A 817 -26.05 -15.69 7.17
CA ASP A 817 -25.21 -16.82 7.56
C ASP A 817 -25.43 -17.95 6.56
N LEU A 818 -24.35 -18.50 6.03
CA LEU A 818 -24.35 -19.62 5.08
C LEU A 818 -24.11 -20.96 5.79
N GLU A 819 -23.72 -20.95 7.06
CA GLU A 819 -23.47 -22.15 7.86
C GLU A 819 -24.67 -22.54 8.73
N GLU A 820 -25.55 -21.59 9.08
CA GLU A 820 -26.82 -21.88 9.76
C GLU A 820 -27.87 -22.38 8.76
N ASP A 821 -28.38 -23.59 9.01
CA ASP A 821 -29.62 -24.08 8.39
C ASP A 821 -30.79 -23.36 9.08
N GLU A 822 -31.73 -22.79 8.33
CA GLU A 822 -32.95 -22.23 8.93
C GLU A 822 -33.68 -23.37 9.63
N GLU A 823 -33.64 -23.42 10.96
CA GLU A 823 -34.62 -24.17 11.74
C GLU A 823 -35.99 -23.58 11.36
N ASP A 824 -36.84 -24.43 10.76
CA ASP A 824 -38.20 -24.12 10.34
C ASP A 824 -38.95 -23.42 11.49
N LYS A 825 -38.97 -22.08 11.48
CA LYS A 825 -39.75 -21.26 12.42
C LYS A 825 -41.24 -21.19 12.05
N ASP A 826 -41.70 -22.09 11.19
CA ASP A 826 -43.07 -22.10 10.70
C ASP A 826 -44.02 -22.99 11.53
N ASP A 827 -43.52 -23.72 12.54
CA ASP A 827 -44.36 -24.65 13.33
C ASP A 827 -44.83 -24.12 14.71
N ASP A 828 -44.34 -22.97 15.21
CA ASP A 828 -44.66 -22.51 16.58
C ASP A 828 -45.80 -21.47 16.69
N ASP A 829 -46.45 -21.08 15.60
CA ASP A 829 -47.59 -20.12 15.61
C ASP A 829 -48.98 -20.80 15.59
N MET A 830 -49.06 -22.10 15.95
CA MET A 830 -50.33 -22.84 16.05
C MET A 830 -50.48 -23.60 17.38
N GLU A 831 -50.44 -22.89 18.53
CA GLU A 831 -51.17 -23.30 19.76
C GLU A 831 -51.78 -22.12 20.53
#